data_AF-A0A164V234-F1
#
_entry.id   AF-A0A164V234-F1
#
_cell.length_a   1.000
_cell.length_b   1.000
_cell.length_c   1.000
_cell.angle_alpha   90.00
_cell.angle_beta   90.00
_cell.angle_gamma   90.00
#
_symmetry.space_group_name_H-M   'P 1'
#
loop_
_entity.id
_entity.type
_entity.pdbx_description
1 polymer ?
#
loop_
_entity_poly.entity_id
_entity_poly.type
_entity_poly.pdbx_seq_one_letter_code
_entity_poly.pdbx_strand_id
1 'polypeptide(L)'
;MDEKLLQRLESAVARLELLSSGSGGGGDAAAAIDPSVIAFDEFMEQYVGRLMSAAKKIGGQVEDVTKLLQQAFSVQKELLIQIKQSQKPDMAGLVEFLKPLNEVIIKANAMTEGRRSDVFNHLKSVADSISALAWIAYTGKDCGMSMPIAHVEESWQMAEFYNNKVLVEYRNKDPTHVEWAKALKELYVPGLRDFVKAQYPLGPVWSATGKTVASATPKAPTTRAPAPPPPPPASLFTSEAPQPSSSRPKVGMSAVFQEISSGKPVTSGLRKVTDDMKTKNRADRAGVVAANEKSSHATSSSFSKTAPPKLELQMGRKWVVEYQIGKKNLVIDDCDAKQTVYIFGCKDSVLQIQGKVNNITIDKCTKMGVVFKDVVAACEIVNCNGVEVQCQGSAPTISVDNTGGCQLYLSKDSLGASITTAKSSEINVLVPGAGAGDDWVLVEYRNKDPTHVEWAKALKELYVPGLRDFVKAQYPLGPVWSATGKTVASATPKAPTTRAPAPPPPPPASLFTSEAPQPSSSRPKVGMSAVFQEISSGKPVTSGLRKVTDDMKTKNRADRAGVVAANEKSSHATSSSFSKTAPPKLELQMGRKWVVEYQIGKKNLVIDDCDAKQTVYIFGCKDSVLQIQGKVNNITIDKCTKMGVVFKDVVAACEIVNCNGVEVQCQGSAPTISVDNTGGCQLYLSKDSLGASITTAKSSEINVLVPGAGAGDDWGEHALPQQFVHAYKDGQFVTTPVSHSGG
;
A
#
# COMPACT_ATOMS: atom_id res chain seq x y z
N MET A 1 5.97 40.22 22.54
CA MET A 1 6.57 39.11 21.76
C MET A 1 7.00 38.06 22.77
N ASP A 2 6.80 36.76 22.51
CA ASP A 2 6.86 35.75 23.57
C ASP A 2 8.31 35.53 24.07
N GLU A 3 8.51 35.67 25.38
CA GLU A 3 9.80 35.59 26.07
C GLU A 3 10.43 34.19 25.93
N LYS A 4 9.58 33.14 25.86
CA LYS A 4 10.00 31.76 25.57
C LYS A 4 10.48 31.57 24.13
N LEU A 5 10.13 32.48 23.21
CA LEU A 5 10.63 32.45 21.84
C LEU A 5 12.04 33.04 21.75
N LEU A 6 12.30 34.11 22.52
CA LEU A 6 13.63 34.74 22.63
C LEU A 6 14.64 33.76 23.25
N GLN A 7 14.34 33.16 24.41
CA GLN A 7 15.23 32.16 25.03
C GLN A 7 15.55 30.98 24.11
N ARG A 8 14.59 30.55 23.26
CA ARG A 8 14.81 29.48 22.27
C ARG A 8 15.67 29.93 21.09
N LEU A 9 15.60 31.19 20.69
CA LEU A 9 16.47 31.77 19.66
C LEU A 9 17.89 31.99 20.20
N GLU A 10 18.04 32.52 21.41
CA GLU A 10 19.33 32.70 22.09
C GLU A 10 20.05 31.36 22.30
N SER A 11 19.32 30.32 22.73
CA SER A 11 19.84 28.95 22.84
C SER A 11 20.25 28.36 21.48
N ALA A 12 19.54 28.70 20.40
CA ALA A 12 19.91 28.26 19.04
C ALA A 12 21.14 29.01 18.50
N VAL A 13 21.29 30.31 18.78
CA VAL A 13 22.47 31.11 18.42
C VAL A 13 23.70 30.62 19.18
N ALA A 14 23.60 30.39 20.49
CA ALA A 14 24.70 29.84 21.29
C ALA A 14 25.17 28.45 20.80
N ARG A 15 24.26 27.65 20.23
CA ARG A 15 24.59 26.36 19.58
C ARG A 15 25.29 26.54 18.22
N LEU A 16 25.04 27.63 17.49
CA LEU A 16 25.74 27.94 16.23
C LEU A 16 27.15 28.49 16.47
N GLU A 17 27.34 29.34 17.48
CA GLU A 17 28.66 29.80 17.93
C GLU A 17 29.58 28.61 18.29
N LEU A 18 29.04 27.62 19.01
CA LEU A 18 29.74 26.39 19.39
C LEU A 18 30.07 25.44 18.22
N LEU A 19 29.40 25.59 17.06
CA LEU A 19 29.72 24.85 15.84
C LEU A 19 30.76 25.57 14.96
N SER A 20 31.10 26.83 15.29
CA SER A 20 32.13 27.62 14.61
C SER A 20 33.55 27.32 15.13
N SER A 21 33.68 26.91 16.40
CA SER A 21 34.95 26.76 17.11
C SER A 21 35.43 25.30 17.21
N GLY A 22 35.92 24.75 16.10
CA GLY A 22 36.46 23.39 16.07
C GLY A 22 37.88 23.25 16.63
N SER A 23 38.05 22.47 17.72
CA SER A 23 39.20 21.59 18.07
C SER A 23 39.41 21.46 19.59
N GLY A 24 39.62 20.24 20.09
CA GLY A 24 39.98 19.97 21.50
C GLY A 24 39.49 18.59 21.98
N GLY A 25 40.41 17.70 22.37
CA GLY A 25 40.07 16.30 22.68
C GLY A 25 39.33 16.07 24.00
N GLY A 26 38.32 15.20 23.99
CA GLY A 26 37.53 14.80 25.17
C GLY A 26 36.68 13.55 24.92
N GLY A 27 37.34 12.42 24.66
CA GLY A 27 36.79 11.27 23.91
C GLY A 27 35.47 10.64 24.41
N ASP A 28 35.27 10.51 25.72
CA ASP A 28 34.06 9.86 26.28
C ASP A 28 32.95 10.85 26.65
N ALA A 29 33.30 12.04 27.17
CA ALA A 29 32.32 13.06 27.53
C ALA A 29 31.63 13.66 26.28
N ALA A 30 32.37 13.90 25.19
CA ALA A 30 31.82 14.52 23.99
C ALA A 30 30.75 13.63 23.31
N ALA A 31 30.92 12.30 23.31
CA ALA A 31 29.98 11.38 22.69
C ALA A 31 28.65 11.28 23.46
N ALA A 32 28.66 11.48 24.78
CA ALA A 32 27.46 11.53 25.62
C ALA A 32 26.67 12.84 25.48
N ILE A 33 27.26 13.89 24.89
CA ILE A 33 26.67 15.22 24.68
C ILE A 33 26.17 15.38 23.22
N ASP A 34 26.29 14.33 22.39
CA ASP A 34 25.84 14.34 21.00
C ASP A 34 24.32 14.57 20.87
N PRO A 35 23.85 15.47 19.98
CA PRO A 35 22.42 15.80 19.84
C PRO A 35 21.49 14.61 19.58
N SER A 36 21.96 13.55 18.91
CA SER A 36 21.18 12.34 18.64
C SER A 36 21.14 11.36 19.83
N VAL A 37 22.10 11.46 20.76
CA VAL A 37 22.08 10.74 22.05
C VAL A 37 21.15 11.46 23.02
N ILE A 38 21.22 12.79 23.09
CA ILE A 38 20.28 13.63 23.86
C ILE A 38 18.83 13.42 23.37
N ALA A 39 18.59 13.43 22.06
CA ALA A 39 17.27 13.14 21.50
C ALA A 39 16.78 11.70 21.79
N PHE A 40 17.69 10.76 22.08
CA PHE A 40 17.32 9.40 22.49
C PHE A 40 16.96 9.34 23.99
N ASP A 41 17.61 10.14 24.84
CA ASP A 41 17.22 10.31 26.25
C ASP A 41 15.83 10.96 26.37
N GLU A 42 15.58 12.06 25.65
CA GLU A 42 14.26 12.72 25.60
C GLU A 42 13.17 11.73 25.14
N PHE A 43 13.47 10.92 24.13
CA PHE A 43 12.59 9.85 23.66
C PHE A 43 12.37 8.74 24.71
N MET A 44 13.41 8.28 25.42
CA MET A 44 13.27 7.28 26.47
C MET A 44 12.44 7.81 27.65
N GLU A 45 12.68 9.04 28.10
CA GLU A 45 11.90 9.66 29.18
C GLU A 45 10.42 9.79 28.78
N GLN A 46 10.13 10.27 27.57
CA GLN A 46 8.76 10.42 27.08
C GLN A 46 8.03 9.08 26.93
N TYR A 47 8.60 8.11 26.19
CA TYR A 47 7.88 6.90 25.78
C TYR A 47 8.12 5.72 26.71
N VAL A 48 9.37 5.39 27.03
CA VAL A 48 9.70 4.29 27.96
C VAL A 48 9.27 4.66 29.38
N GLY A 49 9.44 5.93 29.79
CA GLY A 49 8.95 6.44 31.08
C GLY A 49 7.43 6.34 31.25
N ARG A 50 6.64 6.68 30.23
CA ARG A 50 5.18 6.49 30.22
C ARG A 50 4.80 5.01 30.29
N LEU A 51 5.43 4.16 29.47
CA LEU A 51 5.16 2.73 29.45
C LEU A 51 5.48 2.05 30.79
N MET A 52 6.63 2.36 31.39
CA MET A 52 7.00 1.90 32.74
C MET A 52 6.03 2.41 33.82
N SER A 53 5.49 3.62 33.66
CA SER A 53 4.50 4.20 34.58
C SER A 53 3.11 3.54 34.46
N ALA A 54 2.79 2.93 33.32
CA ALA A 54 1.63 2.05 33.18
C ALA A 54 1.93 0.64 33.74
N ALA A 55 3.11 0.08 33.44
CA ALA A 55 3.52 -1.25 33.87
C ALA A 55 3.56 -1.39 35.40
N LYS A 56 4.09 -0.39 36.12
CA LYS A 56 4.11 -0.34 37.60
C LYS A 56 2.73 -0.29 38.27
N LYS A 57 1.67 0.08 37.52
CA LYS A 57 0.28 0.06 38.04
C LYS A 57 -0.37 -1.32 37.87
N ILE A 58 0.13 -2.12 36.92
CA ILE A 58 -0.28 -3.51 36.69
C ILE A 58 0.50 -4.44 37.62
N GLY A 59 1.80 -4.19 37.78
CA GLY A 59 2.70 -4.98 38.61
C GLY A 59 3.04 -6.36 38.02
N GLY A 60 3.68 -7.19 38.85
CA GLY A 60 4.04 -8.58 38.54
C GLY A 60 4.82 -8.74 37.24
N GLN A 61 4.58 -9.84 36.52
CA GLN A 61 5.32 -10.17 35.31
C GLN A 61 5.22 -9.11 34.19
N VAL A 62 4.17 -8.29 34.18
CA VAL A 62 4.03 -7.19 33.20
C VAL A 62 5.01 -6.06 33.53
N GLU A 63 5.19 -5.72 34.81
CA GLU A 63 6.25 -4.82 35.24
C GLU A 63 7.64 -5.41 34.93
N ASP A 64 7.86 -6.69 35.24
CA ASP A 64 9.17 -7.33 35.08
C ASP A 64 9.60 -7.49 33.62
N VAL A 65 8.68 -7.81 32.70
CA VAL A 65 9.01 -7.82 31.26
C VAL A 65 9.23 -6.39 30.75
N THR A 66 8.52 -5.39 31.27
CA THR A 66 8.75 -3.98 30.89
C THR A 66 10.09 -3.45 31.43
N LYS A 67 10.61 -3.98 32.56
CA LYS A 67 12.00 -3.71 33.00
C LYS A 67 13.03 -4.24 32.00
N LEU A 68 12.82 -5.43 31.42
CA LEU A 68 13.69 -5.97 30.36
C LEU A 68 13.62 -5.10 29.09
N LEU A 69 12.43 -4.60 28.73
CA LEU A 69 12.28 -3.62 27.65
C LEU A 69 13.07 -2.33 27.93
N GLN A 70 12.94 -1.76 29.13
CA GLN A 70 13.70 -0.59 29.55
C GLN A 70 15.21 -0.85 29.47
N GLN A 71 15.68 -2.01 29.94
CA GLN A 71 17.08 -2.42 29.83
C GLN A 71 17.53 -2.50 28.37
N ALA A 72 16.71 -3.05 27.47
CA ALA A 72 17.06 -3.13 26.05
C ALA A 72 17.23 -1.74 25.41
N PHE A 73 16.37 -0.77 25.75
CA PHE A 73 16.53 0.62 25.32
C PHE A 73 17.75 1.30 25.97
N SER A 74 18.07 1.03 27.23
CA SER A 74 19.31 1.52 27.86
C SER A 74 20.56 0.98 27.17
N VAL A 75 20.61 -0.32 26.88
CA VAL A 75 21.67 -0.95 26.08
C VAL A 75 21.76 -0.34 24.67
N GLN A 76 20.62 -0.07 24.03
CA GLN A 76 20.60 0.61 22.73
C GLN A 76 21.28 1.99 22.79
N LYS A 77 21.09 2.77 23.86
CA LYS A 77 21.78 4.05 24.06
C LYS A 77 23.29 3.86 24.12
N GLU A 78 23.76 2.89 24.92
CA GLU A 78 25.18 2.58 25.07
C GLU A 78 25.81 2.18 23.73
N LEU A 79 25.13 1.36 22.93
CA LEU A 79 25.56 0.99 21.58
C LEU A 79 25.57 2.20 20.63
N LEU A 80 24.58 3.09 20.67
CA LEU A 80 24.56 4.33 19.86
C LEU A 80 25.72 5.28 20.21
N ILE A 81 26.14 5.35 21.48
CA ILE A 81 27.34 6.08 21.91
C ILE A 81 28.60 5.39 21.35
N GLN A 82 28.70 4.06 21.49
CA GLN A 82 29.86 3.31 21.00
C GLN A 82 30.03 3.38 19.47
N ILE A 83 28.94 3.38 18.68
CA ILE A 83 28.96 3.57 17.22
C ILE A 83 29.69 4.88 16.83
N LYS A 84 29.44 5.96 17.56
CA LYS A 84 30.10 7.27 17.36
C LYS A 84 31.58 7.28 17.78
N GLN A 85 32.01 6.30 18.57
CA GLN A 85 33.40 6.14 19.03
C GLN A 85 34.17 5.04 18.29
N SER A 86 33.51 4.25 17.44
CA SER A 86 34.07 3.03 16.84
C SER A 86 34.11 3.10 15.32
N GLN A 87 35.12 2.45 14.73
CA GLN A 87 35.09 2.13 13.30
C GLN A 87 34.03 1.07 13.01
N LYS A 88 33.47 1.08 11.80
CA LYS A 88 32.48 0.10 11.34
C LYS A 88 33.08 -1.32 11.44
N PRO A 89 32.52 -2.23 12.24
CA PRO A 89 33.04 -3.58 12.38
C PRO A 89 32.80 -4.42 11.11
N ASP A 90 33.53 -5.52 11.00
CA ASP A 90 33.17 -6.61 10.08
C ASP A 90 31.97 -7.41 10.60
N MET A 91 31.51 -8.41 9.84
CA MET A 91 30.34 -9.22 10.23
C MET A 91 30.53 -9.99 11.54
N ALA A 92 31.78 -10.30 11.94
CA ALA A 92 32.05 -10.99 13.20
C ALA A 92 32.06 -10.02 14.39
N GLY A 93 32.73 -8.88 14.24
CA GLY A 93 32.72 -7.79 15.21
C GLY A 93 31.33 -7.21 15.44
N LEU A 94 30.46 -7.19 14.42
CA LEU A 94 29.07 -6.74 14.55
C LEU A 94 28.24 -7.69 15.43
N VAL A 95 28.49 -9.00 15.39
CA VAL A 95 27.79 -9.98 16.24
C VAL A 95 28.19 -9.83 17.71
N GLU A 96 29.49 -9.65 18.00
CA GLU A 96 29.97 -9.35 19.36
C GLU A 96 29.51 -7.96 19.83
N PHE A 97 29.43 -6.97 18.94
CA PHE A 97 28.90 -5.64 19.26
C PHE A 97 27.43 -5.65 19.70
N LEU A 98 26.58 -6.44 19.02
CA LEU A 98 25.15 -6.56 19.33
C LEU A 98 24.83 -7.52 20.49
N LYS A 99 25.83 -8.22 21.01
CA LYS A 99 25.70 -9.22 22.08
C LYS A 99 24.98 -8.73 23.35
N PRO A 100 25.21 -7.50 23.87
CA PRO A 100 24.48 -7.01 25.03
C PRO A 100 22.97 -6.88 24.78
N LEU A 101 22.56 -6.51 23.56
CA LEU A 101 21.14 -6.44 23.17
C LEU A 101 20.56 -7.85 23.02
N ASN A 102 21.29 -8.76 22.37
CA ASN A 102 20.90 -10.16 22.20
C ASN A 102 20.68 -10.88 23.54
N GLU A 103 21.49 -10.59 24.56
CA GLU A 103 21.26 -11.12 25.91
C GLU A 103 19.93 -10.68 26.52
N VAL A 104 19.48 -9.45 26.27
CA VAL A 104 18.18 -8.95 26.76
C VAL A 104 17.03 -9.57 25.95
N ILE A 105 17.21 -9.77 24.64
CA ILE A 105 16.26 -10.52 23.79
C ILE A 105 16.07 -11.95 24.31
N ILE A 106 17.15 -12.64 24.68
CA ILE A 106 17.10 -13.99 25.25
C ILE A 106 16.36 -13.98 26.61
N LYS A 107 16.68 -13.05 27.50
CA LYS A 107 16.01 -12.90 28.82
C LYS A 107 14.50 -12.64 28.65
N ALA A 108 14.11 -11.82 27.67
CA ALA A 108 12.70 -11.52 27.40
C ALA A 108 11.95 -12.70 26.75
N ASN A 109 12.58 -13.46 25.85
CA ASN A 109 11.95 -14.65 25.26
C ASN A 109 11.78 -15.78 26.28
N ALA A 110 12.76 -15.99 27.16
CA ALA A 110 12.67 -16.98 28.24
C ALA A 110 11.46 -16.75 29.18
N MET A 111 11.03 -15.49 29.37
CA MET A 111 9.79 -15.15 30.11
C MET A 111 8.51 -15.65 29.43
N THR A 112 8.57 -16.07 28.17
CA THR A 112 7.44 -16.60 27.39
C THR A 112 7.43 -18.13 27.27
N GLU A 113 8.45 -18.80 27.81
CA GLU A 113 8.61 -20.27 27.72
C GLU A 113 7.87 -21.02 28.83
N GLY A 114 7.65 -22.32 28.63
CA GLY A 114 7.01 -23.19 29.61
C GLY A 114 5.48 -23.02 29.71
N ARG A 115 4.96 -22.94 30.94
CA ARG A 115 3.51 -22.82 31.19
C ARG A 115 3.08 -21.37 30.97
N ARG A 116 2.21 -21.15 29.97
CA ARG A 116 1.59 -19.84 29.69
C ARG A 116 0.98 -19.24 30.96
N SER A 117 1.34 -18.00 31.26
CA SER A 117 0.71 -17.19 32.31
C SER A 117 -0.53 -16.46 31.78
N ASP A 118 -1.36 -15.95 32.70
CA ASP A 118 -2.57 -15.19 32.35
C ASP A 118 -2.23 -13.88 31.62
N VAL A 119 -1.03 -13.33 31.85
CA VAL A 119 -0.52 -12.13 31.16
C VAL A 119 0.36 -12.46 29.94
N PHE A 120 0.37 -13.70 29.43
CA PHE A 120 1.23 -14.14 28.31
C PHE A 120 1.22 -13.20 27.09
N ASN A 121 0.07 -12.60 26.75
CA ASN A 121 -0.04 -11.62 25.67
C ASN A 121 0.89 -10.40 25.88
N HIS A 122 1.05 -9.91 27.11
CA HIS A 122 1.98 -8.82 27.45
C HIS A 122 3.43 -9.27 27.30
N LEU A 123 3.76 -10.44 27.85
CA LEU A 123 5.12 -11.00 27.83
C LEU A 123 5.59 -11.19 26.38
N LYS A 124 4.73 -11.75 25.53
CA LYS A 124 5.06 -11.98 24.12
C LYS A 124 5.11 -10.68 23.29
N SER A 125 4.23 -9.72 23.57
CA SER A 125 4.28 -8.39 22.93
C SER A 125 5.66 -7.73 23.12
N VAL A 126 6.21 -7.79 24.34
CA VAL A 126 7.53 -7.21 24.65
C VAL A 126 8.68 -8.07 24.12
N ALA A 127 8.61 -9.40 24.28
CA ALA A 127 9.67 -10.29 23.78
C ALA A 127 9.87 -10.18 22.26
N ASP A 128 8.79 -10.00 21.49
CA ASP A 128 8.85 -9.76 20.05
C ASP A 128 9.28 -8.32 19.73
N SER A 129 8.81 -7.30 20.47
CA SER A 129 9.09 -5.89 20.12
C SER A 129 10.55 -5.48 20.28
N ILE A 130 11.31 -6.12 21.17
CA ILE A 130 12.74 -5.83 21.36
C ILE A 130 13.55 -6.09 20.07
N SER A 131 13.11 -7.03 19.21
CA SER A 131 13.75 -7.31 17.91
C SER A 131 13.85 -6.08 16.98
N ALA A 132 12.93 -5.11 17.11
CA ALA A 132 12.97 -3.88 16.34
C ALA A 132 14.23 -3.03 16.63
N LEU A 133 14.84 -3.17 17.82
CA LEU A 133 16.09 -2.48 18.17
C LEU A 133 17.29 -2.96 17.34
N ALA A 134 17.21 -4.13 16.70
CA ALA A 134 18.28 -4.63 15.82
C ALA A 134 18.50 -3.78 14.55
N TRP A 135 17.75 -2.69 14.33
CA TRP A 135 17.98 -1.74 13.22
C TRP A 135 19.42 -1.17 13.19
N ILE A 136 20.13 -1.13 14.33
CA ILE A 136 21.56 -0.73 14.40
C ILE A 136 22.52 -1.76 13.77
N ALA A 137 22.04 -2.95 13.41
CA ALA A 137 22.80 -3.93 12.63
C ALA A 137 22.85 -3.59 11.13
N TYR A 138 22.00 -2.68 10.64
CA TYR A 138 21.98 -2.29 9.23
C TYR A 138 23.30 -1.63 8.81
N THR A 139 24.00 -2.25 7.87
CA THR A 139 25.34 -1.83 7.43
C THR A 139 25.40 -1.38 5.96
N GLY A 140 24.27 -1.37 5.25
CA GLY A 140 24.15 -1.03 3.84
C GLY A 140 23.04 -1.83 3.16
N LYS A 141 22.64 -1.48 1.93
CA LYS A 141 21.52 -2.16 1.24
C LYS A 141 21.76 -3.65 1.04
N ASP A 142 23.02 -4.03 0.89
CA ASP A 142 23.45 -5.39 0.54
C ASP A 142 23.64 -6.29 1.79
N CYS A 143 23.33 -5.79 2.99
CA CYS A 143 23.53 -6.54 4.25
C CYS A 143 22.39 -7.55 4.60
N GLY A 144 21.39 -7.68 3.73
CA GLY A 144 20.27 -8.64 3.92
C GLY A 144 19.19 -8.20 4.90
N MET A 145 19.30 -7.02 5.52
CA MET A 145 18.24 -6.40 6.33
C MET A 145 17.54 -5.27 5.58
N SER A 146 16.27 -5.04 5.91
CA SER A 146 15.51 -3.89 5.41
C SER A 146 16.08 -2.56 5.94
N MET A 147 15.71 -1.45 5.29
CA MET A 147 16.10 -0.11 5.74
C MET A 147 15.69 0.11 7.21
N PRO A 148 16.48 0.79 8.06
CA PRO A 148 16.24 0.90 9.51
C PRO A 148 14.81 1.29 9.93
N ILE A 149 14.18 2.20 9.16
CA ILE A 149 12.80 2.64 9.38
C ILE A 149 11.81 1.49 9.13
N ALA A 150 12.00 0.77 8.02
CA ALA A 150 11.19 -0.38 7.64
C ALA A 150 11.42 -1.56 8.61
N HIS A 151 12.66 -1.84 9.01
CA HIS A 151 12.97 -2.87 10.03
C HIS A 151 12.19 -2.64 11.32
N VAL A 152 12.08 -1.38 11.79
CA VAL A 152 11.29 -1.03 12.97
C VAL A 152 9.78 -1.23 12.74
N GLU A 153 9.23 -0.82 11.58
CA GLU A 153 7.81 -1.00 11.27
C GLU A 153 7.43 -2.49 11.01
N GLU A 154 8.32 -3.28 10.41
CA GLU A 154 8.18 -4.71 10.15
C GLU A 154 8.27 -5.53 11.45
N SER A 155 9.30 -5.28 12.27
CA SER A 155 9.48 -5.95 13.57
C SER A 155 8.34 -5.62 14.54
N TRP A 156 7.80 -4.41 14.50
CA TRP A 156 6.66 -4.02 15.34
C TRP A 156 5.39 -4.83 15.01
N GLN A 157 5.15 -5.23 13.76
CA GLN A 157 3.92 -5.96 13.38
C GLN A 157 3.76 -7.30 14.14
N MET A 158 4.87 -7.98 14.44
CA MET A 158 4.86 -9.24 15.19
C MET A 158 4.41 -9.02 16.65
N ALA A 159 4.93 -7.98 17.29
CA ALA A 159 4.49 -7.56 18.62
C ALA A 159 3.05 -7.02 18.63
N GLU A 160 2.65 -6.28 17.59
CA GLU A 160 1.32 -5.68 17.45
C GLU A 160 0.20 -6.73 17.48
N PHE A 161 0.43 -7.93 16.93
CA PHE A 161 -0.55 -9.02 17.01
C PHE A 161 -0.89 -9.44 18.45
N TYR A 162 0.11 -9.52 19.33
CA TYR A 162 -0.12 -9.84 20.75
C TYR A 162 -0.59 -8.61 21.54
N ASN A 163 -0.11 -7.42 21.19
CA ASN A 163 -0.53 -6.17 21.84
C ASN A 163 -2.01 -5.85 21.55
N ASN A 164 -2.48 -6.14 20.35
CA ASN A 164 -3.90 -6.06 19.99
C ASN A 164 -4.75 -7.05 20.79
N LYS A 165 -4.23 -8.22 21.20
CA LYS A 165 -4.95 -9.14 22.10
C LYS A 165 -5.09 -8.54 23.50
N VAL A 166 -4.06 -7.88 24.03
CA VAL A 166 -4.18 -7.11 25.29
C VAL A 166 -5.27 -6.05 25.18
N LEU A 167 -5.30 -5.27 24.09
CA LEU A 167 -6.35 -4.28 23.86
C LEU A 167 -7.77 -4.90 23.78
N VAL A 168 -7.94 -5.99 23.02
CA VAL A 168 -9.24 -6.68 22.88
C VAL A 168 -9.71 -7.31 24.19
N GLU A 169 -8.78 -7.86 24.98
CA GLU A 169 -9.06 -8.54 26.23
C GLU A 169 -9.39 -7.56 27.36
N TYR A 170 -8.63 -6.47 27.50
CA TYR A 170 -8.72 -5.58 28.66
C TYR A 170 -9.55 -4.31 28.45
N ARG A 171 -9.97 -3.97 27.21
CA ARG A 171 -10.80 -2.77 26.90
C ARG A 171 -12.00 -2.52 27.81
N ASN A 172 -12.60 -3.60 28.34
CA ASN A 172 -13.77 -3.55 29.23
C ASN A 172 -13.48 -4.16 30.63
N LYS A 173 -12.22 -4.53 30.92
CA LYS A 173 -11.79 -5.12 32.21
C LYS A 173 -11.05 -4.09 33.07
N ASP A 174 -9.96 -3.52 32.53
CA ASP A 174 -9.08 -2.60 33.24
C ASP A 174 -8.40 -1.64 32.25
N PRO A 175 -8.61 -0.30 32.37
CA PRO A 175 -7.98 0.68 31.49
C PRO A 175 -6.46 0.77 31.64
N THR A 176 -5.88 0.24 32.72
CA THR A 176 -4.42 0.27 32.98
C THR A 176 -3.65 -0.59 31.99
N HIS A 177 -4.13 -1.82 31.73
CA HIS A 177 -3.61 -2.70 30.69
C HIS A 177 -3.80 -2.11 29.28
N VAL A 178 -4.92 -1.41 29.05
CA VAL A 178 -5.20 -0.72 27.78
C VAL A 178 -4.23 0.45 27.55
N GLU A 179 -3.90 1.20 28.59
CA GLU A 179 -2.93 2.30 28.52
C GLU A 179 -1.49 1.78 28.34
N TRP A 180 -1.11 0.69 29.02
CA TRP A 180 0.17 0.01 28.77
C TRP A 180 0.31 -0.42 27.30
N ALA A 181 -0.73 -1.05 26.74
CA ALA A 181 -0.72 -1.52 25.35
C ALA A 181 -0.67 -0.36 24.33
N LYS A 182 -1.32 0.77 24.62
CA LYS A 182 -1.19 2.00 23.81
C LYS A 182 0.22 2.59 23.91
N ALA A 183 0.76 2.75 25.11
CA ALA A 183 2.10 3.27 25.33
C ALA A 183 3.18 2.39 24.66
N LEU A 184 3.00 1.06 24.66
CA LEU A 184 3.89 0.13 23.95
C LEU A 184 3.80 0.32 22.44
N LYS A 185 2.60 0.52 21.87
CA LYS A 185 2.47 0.84 20.43
C LYS A 185 3.12 2.18 20.09
N GLU A 186 2.79 3.23 20.84
CA GLU A 186 3.26 4.59 20.59
C GLU A 186 4.79 4.72 20.74
N LEU A 187 5.42 3.91 21.62
CA LEU A 187 6.87 3.77 21.76
C LEU A 187 7.57 3.35 20.46
N TYR A 188 6.97 2.47 19.65
CA TYR A 188 7.56 2.02 18.38
C TYR A 188 7.06 2.84 17.19
N VAL A 189 5.74 3.04 17.08
CA VAL A 189 5.09 3.77 16.00
C VAL A 189 4.08 4.76 16.61
N PRO A 190 4.36 6.07 16.64
CA PRO A 190 5.41 6.77 15.88
C PRO A 190 6.82 6.75 16.50
N GLY A 191 6.98 6.52 17.81
CA GLY A 191 8.16 6.90 18.60
C GLY A 191 9.52 6.53 18.00
N LEU A 192 9.92 5.26 18.13
CA LEU A 192 11.22 4.78 17.68
C LEU A 192 11.40 4.98 16.17
N ARG A 193 10.35 4.75 15.37
CA ARG A 193 10.41 4.96 13.92
C ARG A 193 10.79 6.40 13.58
N ASP A 194 10.13 7.38 14.17
CA ASP A 194 10.36 8.78 13.84
C ASP A 194 11.67 9.32 14.46
N PHE A 195 12.14 8.73 15.58
CA PHE A 195 13.53 8.91 16.04
C PHE A 195 14.55 8.41 14.99
N VAL A 196 14.42 7.16 14.53
CA VAL A 196 15.32 6.57 13.52
C VAL A 196 15.26 7.36 12.21
N LYS A 197 14.07 7.80 11.79
CA LYS A 197 13.87 8.63 10.60
C LYS A 197 14.50 10.02 10.71
N ALA A 198 14.52 10.62 11.90
CA ALA A 198 15.11 11.93 12.13
C ALA A 198 16.64 11.88 12.28
N GLN A 199 17.16 10.90 13.02
CA GLN A 199 18.57 10.84 13.43
C GLN A 199 19.43 9.87 12.60
N TYR A 200 18.83 8.78 12.09
CA TYR A 200 19.52 7.68 11.40
C TYR A 200 18.80 7.20 10.11
N PRO A 201 18.34 8.08 9.20
CA PRO A 201 17.53 7.71 8.04
C PRO A 201 18.23 6.78 7.03
N LEU A 202 19.57 6.70 7.09
CA LEU A 202 20.40 5.80 6.28
C LEU A 202 21.12 4.72 7.11
N GLY A 203 20.75 4.58 8.39
CA GLY A 203 21.39 3.68 9.36
C GLY A 203 22.47 4.36 10.21
N PRO A 204 23.16 3.58 11.06
CA PRO A 204 24.16 4.10 11.99
C PRO A 204 25.41 4.64 11.27
N VAL A 205 25.86 5.81 11.70
CA VAL A 205 27.06 6.47 11.16
C VAL A 205 28.23 6.20 12.10
N TRP A 206 29.12 5.31 11.67
CA TRP A 206 30.33 4.90 12.39
C TRP A 206 31.47 5.92 12.21
N SER A 207 32.37 6.00 13.19
CA SER A 207 33.47 6.97 13.17
C SER A 207 34.68 6.47 12.37
N ALA A 208 35.15 7.27 11.41
CA ALA A 208 36.34 6.95 10.60
C ALA A 208 37.64 6.88 11.44
N THR A 209 37.72 7.63 12.54
CA THR A 209 38.87 7.68 13.46
C THR A 209 38.58 7.00 14.81
N GLY A 210 37.50 6.22 14.89
CA GLY A 210 37.12 5.50 16.11
C GLY A 210 38.07 4.34 16.48
N LYS A 211 37.88 3.79 17.68
CA LYS A 211 38.53 2.54 18.11
C LYS A 211 38.08 1.39 17.20
N THR A 212 38.97 0.46 16.88
CA THR A 212 38.59 -0.79 16.21
C THR A 212 37.89 -1.71 17.20
N VAL A 213 36.72 -2.24 16.82
CA VAL A 213 36.06 -3.30 17.57
C VAL A 213 36.88 -4.58 17.38
N ALA A 214 37.58 -5.02 18.42
CA ALA A 214 38.59 -6.07 18.31
C ALA A 214 37.96 -7.46 18.11
N SER A 215 38.20 -8.07 16.94
CA SER A 215 37.95 -9.50 16.73
C SER A 215 39.04 -10.34 17.43
N ALA A 216 38.66 -11.50 17.95
CA ALA A 216 39.57 -12.37 18.69
C ALA A 216 40.68 -12.94 17.77
N THR A 217 41.93 -12.83 18.18
CA THR A 217 43.10 -13.03 17.31
C THR A 217 43.47 -14.51 17.07
N PRO A 218 43.56 -14.96 15.81
CA PRO A 218 44.33 -16.15 15.44
C PRO A 218 45.84 -15.86 15.51
N LYS A 219 46.67 -16.85 15.83
CA LYS A 219 48.14 -16.71 15.81
C LYS A 219 48.70 -16.61 14.38
N ALA A 220 49.61 -15.67 14.14
CA ALA A 220 50.45 -15.62 12.94
C ALA A 220 51.60 -16.66 12.99
N PRO A 221 52.13 -17.12 11.82
CA PRO A 221 53.29 -16.44 11.16
C PRO A 221 53.30 -16.55 9.60
N THR A 222 54.17 -15.94 8.77
CA THR A 222 55.00 -14.70 8.76
C THR A 222 55.56 -14.45 7.34
N THR A 223 55.48 -13.22 6.79
CA THR A 223 56.23 -12.68 5.59
C THR A 223 55.94 -13.34 4.21
N ARG A 224 56.07 -12.70 3.02
CA ARG A 224 57.03 -11.66 2.56
C ARG A 224 56.59 -10.97 1.23
N ALA A 225 57.08 -9.74 0.99
CA ALA A 225 57.22 -9.00 -0.31
C ALA A 225 55.97 -8.32 -0.97
N PRO A 226 56.15 -7.20 -1.73
CA PRO A 226 55.08 -6.40 -2.34
C PRO A 226 54.98 -6.46 -3.89
N ALA A 227 53.94 -5.82 -4.46
CA ALA A 227 53.71 -5.68 -5.92
C ALA A 227 53.37 -4.20 -6.32
N PRO A 228 53.53 -3.79 -7.61
CA PRO A 228 53.57 -2.37 -8.03
C PRO A 228 52.22 -1.76 -8.48
N PRO A 229 52.13 -0.41 -8.60
CA PRO A 229 50.89 0.31 -8.99
C PRO A 229 50.67 0.43 -10.52
N PRO A 230 49.41 0.61 -10.98
CA PRO A 230 49.07 0.85 -12.37
C PRO A 230 49.16 2.34 -12.80
N PRO A 231 49.47 2.66 -14.08
CA PRO A 231 49.60 4.02 -14.62
C PRO A 231 48.26 4.68 -15.05
N PRO A 232 48.23 6.01 -15.28
CA PRO A 232 47.01 6.79 -15.53
C PRO A 232 46.47 6.74 -16.99
N PRO A 233 45.21 7.16 -17.23
CA PRO A 233 44.59 7.16 -18.56
C PRO A 233 45.09 8.29 -19.47
N ALA A 234 45.13 8.03 -20.78
CA ALA A 234 45.47 9.00 -21.81
C ALA A 234 44.22 9.76 -22.33
N SER A 235 44.38 11.06 -22.57
CA SER A 235 43.38 11.93 -23.20
C SER A 235 43.64 12.10 -24.69
N LEU A 236 42.59 12.20 -25.52
CA LEU A 236 42.71 12.52 -26.95
C LEU A 236 41.59 13.46 -27.45
N PHE A 237 42.03 14.68 -27.78
CA PHE A 237 41.45 15.63 -28.74
C PHE A 237 40.13 16.38 -28.45
N THR A 238 39.98 17.45 -29.24
CA THR A 238 39.26 18.70 -28.90
C THR A 238 38.73 19.35 -30.19
N SER A 239 37.60 20.06 -30.08
CA SER A 239 37.13 21.20 -30.90
C SER A 239 36.87 21.09 -32.41
N GLU A 240 35.64 21.51 -32.76
CA GLU A 240 35.24 22.41 -33.86
C GLU A 240 34.72 21.90 -35.21
N ALA A 241 33.96 22.79 -35.87
CA ALA A 241 33.21 22.60 -37.12
C ALA A 241 33.72 23.54 -38.22
N PRO A 242 33.26 23.42 -39.48
CA PRO A 242 32.36 24.46 -39.99
C PRO A 242 31.31 24.02 -41.06
N GLN A 243 30.53 24.98 -41.56
CA GLN A 243 29.61 24.96 -42.72
C GLN A 243 30.16 25.86 -43.87
N PRO A 244 29.47 26.21 -45.01
CA PRO A 244 28.11 25.87 -45.53
C PRO A 244 28.01 25.52 -47.07
N SER A 245 26.77 25.43 -47.59
CA SER A 245 26.30 25.58 -49.01
C SER A 245 26.24 24.30 -49.90
N SER A 246 25.38 24.16 -50.94
CA SER A 246 24.45 25.10 -51.62
C SER A 246 23.18 24.48 -52.29
N SER A 247 22.12 25.30 -52.47
CA SER A 247 21.05 25.29 -53.52
C SER A 247 20.17 24.06 -53.88
N ARG A 248 18.90 24.09 -53.37
CA ARG A 248 17.57 24.12 -54.09
C ARG A 248 17.20 23.11 -55.22
N PRO A 249 15.88 22.98 -55.56
CA PRO A 249 14.62 23.12 -54.80
C PRO A 249 13.68 21.89 -55.03
N LYS A 250 12.39 21.76 -54.66
CA LYS A 250 11.35 22.48 -53.85
C LYS A 250 10.87 21.47 -52.75
N VAL A 251 9.68 21.36 -52.15
CA VAL A 251 8.35 22.05 -52.06
C VAL A 251 7.82 21.82 -50.61
N GLY A 252 6.93 22.67 -50.09
CA GLY A 252 5.96 22.27 -49.05
C GLY A 252 6.00 23.02 -47.71
N MET A 253 4.81 23.45 -47.24
CA MET A 253 4.39 23.91 -45.89
C MET A 253 5.26 24.83 -44.99
N SER A 254 6.52 25.14 -45.30
CA SER A 254 7.38 26.00 -44.45
C SER A 254 7.16 27.51 -44.60
N ALA A 255 6.15 27.94 -45.36
CA ALA A 255 5.95 29.34 -45.77
C ALA A 255 5.23 30.24 -44.74
N VAL A 256 4.64 29.68 -43.67
CA VAL A 256 3.77 30.44 -42.74
C VAL A 256 4.55 31.09 -41.59
N PHE A 257 5.73 30.55 -41.22
CA PHE A 257 6.46 31.00 -40.03
C PHE A 257 7.46 32.15 -40.27
N GLN A 258 7.62 32.63 -41.51
CA GLN A 258 8.52 33.75 -41.84
C GLN A 258 7.83 35.12 -41.93
N GLU A 259 6.50 35.18 -41.82
CA GLU A 259 5.72 36.44 -41.86
C GLU A 259 5.49 37.05 -40.45
N ILE A 260 5.98 36.38 -39.39
CA ILE A 260 5.77 36.77 -37.98
C ILE A 260 7.02 37.47 -37.38
N SER A 261 7.79 38.18 -38.22
CA SER A 261 9.02 38.90 -37.80
C SER A 261 9.16 40.33 -38.36
N SER A 262 8.15 40.86 -39.04
CA SER A 262 8.06 42.27 -39.46
C SER A 262 6.81 42.92 -38.86
N GLY A 263 6.94 43.58 -37.71
CA GLY A 263 5.80 43.97 -36.87
C GLY A 263 4.99 45.20 -37.33
N LYS A 264 3.84 45.40 -36.65
CA LYS A 264 2.75 46.38 -36.89
C LYS A 264 1.67 45.86 -37.89
N PRO A 265 0.43 46.42 -37.91
CA PRO A 265 -0.60 45.84 -37.05
C PRO A 265 -1.99 45.66 -37.71
N VAL A 266 -2.59 44.47 -37.60
CA VAL A 266 -3.93 44.20 -38.18
C VAL A 266 -4.99 44.00 -37.09
N THR A 267 -5.54 45.11 -36.58
CA THR A 267 -6.70 45.12 -35.67
C THR A 267 -7.96 45.58 -36.39
N SER A 268 -8.52 44.73 -37.26
CA SER A 268 -9.73 45.03 -38.05
C SER A 268 -10.49 43.75 -38.44
N GLY A 269 -11.35 43.24 -37.56
CA GLY A 269 -12.17 42.05 -37.89
C GLY A 269 -13.13 41.51 -36.83
N LEU A 270 -12.95 41.82 -35.54
CA LEU A 270 -13.79 41.28 -34.46
C LEU A 270 -14.52 42.39 -33.68
N ARG A 271 -15.78 42.12 -33.30
CA ARG A 271 -16.68 43.10 -32.65
C ARG A 271 -16.32 43.31 -31.18
N LYS A 272 -16.49 44.56 -30.70
CA LYS A 272 -16.29 44.91 -29.28
C LYS A 272 -17.40 44.34 -28.39
N VAL A 273 -17.03 44.02 -27.15
CA VAL A 273 -17.91 43.92 -25.99
C VAL A 273 -17.74 45.20 -25.16
N THR A 274 -18.82 45.76 -24.61
CA THR A 274 -18.82 46.99 -23.81
C THR A 274 -18.80 46.72 -22.31
N ASP A 275 -18.38 47.71 -21.52
CA ASP A 275 -18.04 47.54 -20.10
C ASP A 275 -19.24 47.30 -19.16
N ASP A 276 -20.46 47.49 -19.64
CA ASP A 276 -21.71 47.10 -18.96
C ASP A 276 -21.84 45.59 -18.72
N MET A 277 -21.09 44.76 -19.45
CA MET A 277 -21.08 43.30 -19.29
C MET A 277 -20.12 42.77 -18.19
N LYS A 278 -19.57 43.64 -17.33
CA LYS A 278 -18.64 43.25 -16.24
C LYS A 278 -19.31 43.28 -14.86
N THR A 279 -19.57 42.10 -14.30
CA THR A 279 -20.32 41.85 -13.05
C THR A 279 -19.65 42.32 -11.73
N LYS A 280 -18.73 43.28 -11.77
CA LYS A 280 -17.98 43.77 -10.59
C LYS A 280 -18.34 45.17 -10.10
N ASN A 281 -19.12 45.95 -10.87
CA ASN A 281 -19.54 47.30 -10.50
C ASN A 281 -21.07 47.45 -10.60
N ARG A 282 -21.78 47.23 -9.48
CA ARG A 282 -23.11 47.83 -9.27
C ARG A 282 -23.28 48.11 -7.77
N ALA A 283 -23.50 49.39 -7.44
CA ALA A 283 -23.93 49.81 -6.12
C ALA A 283 -25.43 49.51 -5.92
N ASP A 284 -26.04 50.06 -4.87
CA ASP A 284 -27.48 50.04 -4.58
C ASP A 284 -28.04 48.80 -3.86
N ARG A 285 -27.54 48.54 -2.64
CA ARG A 285 -28.44 48.54 -1.47
C ARG A 285 -27.72 48.72 -0.13
N ALA A 286 -28.05 49.80 0.56
CA ALA A 286 -27.83 49.92 2.00
C ALA A 286 -28.97 49.22 2.77
N GLY A 287 -28.63 48.63 3.92
CA GLY A 287 -29.58 47.98 4.82
C GLY A 287 -28.91 47.71 6.17
N VAL A 288 -29.43 48.33 7.24
CA VAL A 288 -28.79 48.36 8.56
C VAL A 288 -28.87 47.00 9.25
N VAL A 289 -27.79 46.58 9.90
CA VAL A 289 -27.76 45.42 10.81
C VAL A 289 -28.05 45.91 12.23
N ALA A 290 -29.07 45.34 12.87
CA ALA A 290 -29.27 45.44 14.32
C ALA A 290 -28.66 44.21 15.01
N ALA A 291 -28.12 44.38 16.21
CA ALA A 291 -27.36 43.34 16.92
C ALA A 291 -28.10 42.84 18.17
N ASN A 292 -28.19 41.51 18.31
CA ASN A 292 -28.20 40.74 19.56
C ASN A 292 -28.20 39.23 19.21
N GLU A 293 -27.68 38.30 20.02
CA GLU A 293 -26.88 38.39 21.25
C GLU A 293 -26.02 37.11 21.37
N LYS A 294 -25.04 37.05 22.28
CA LYS A 294 -24.24 35.82 22.50
C LYS A 294 -24.88 34.92 23.56
N SER A 295 -25.01 33.64 23.24
CA SER A 295 -24.97 32.56 24.25
C SER A 295 -23.90 31.53 23.88
N SER A 296 -23.35 30.84 24.88
CA SER A 296 -22.19 29.96 24.75
C SER A 296 -22.59 28.49 24.87
N HIS A 297 -21.90 27.61 24.12
CA HIS A 297 -21.70 26.22 24.54
C HIS A 297 -20.44 25.58 23.91
N ALA A 298 -20.05 24.43 24.45
CA ALA A 298 -18.72 23.85 24.28
C ALA A 298 -18.43 23.25 22.89
N THR A 299 -17.14 23.17 22.56
CA THR A 299 -16.62 22.52 21.35
C THR A 299 -16.78 21.00 21.40
N SER A 300 -17.63 20.44 20.53
CA SER A 300 -17.65 19.01 20.20
C SER A 300 -17.07 18.79 18.79
N SER A 301 -16.45 17.63 18.55
CA SER A 301 -15.79 17.31 17.29
C SER A 301 -16.79 17.06 16.16
N SER A 302 -16.47 17.59 14.97
CA SER A 302 -17.38 17.58 13.82
C SER A 302 -17.51 16.21 13.15
N PHE A 303 -18.51 15.43 13.56
CA PHE A 303 -19.01 14.34 12.72
C PHE A 303 -19.77 14.91 11.51
N SER A 304 -19.48 14.38 10.33
CA SER A 304 -20.32 14.64 9.14
C SER A 304 -21.73 14.07 9.37
N LYS A 305 -22.75 14.78 8.92
CA LYS A 305 -24.15 14.34 9.05
C LYS A 305 -24.39 13.08 8.22
N THR A 306 -24.27 11.92 8.85
CA THR A 306 -24.73 10.64 8.29
C THR A 306 -26.25 10.65 8.20
N ALA A 307 -26.80 10.16 7.10
CA ALA A 307 -28.25 9.98 6.96
C ALA A 307 -28.76 8.88 7.91
N PRO A 308 -30.06 8.87 8.27
CA PRO A 308 -30.59 7.90 9.24
C PRO A 308 -30.39 6.46 8.76
N PRO A 309 -30.11 5.51 9.67
CA PRO A 309 -29.93 4.10 9.32
C PRO A 309 -31.24 3.51 8.79
N LYS A 310 -31.14 2.66 7.76
CA LYS A 310 -32.28 1.98 7.14
C LYS A 310 -32.05 0.47 7.05
N LEU A 311 -33.14 -0.27 7.16
CA LEU A 311 -33.26 -1.68 6.77
C LEU A 311 -34.74 -1.87 6.40
N GLU A 312 -35.05 -1.80 5.10
CA GLU A 312 -36.43 -1.81 4.60
C GLU A 312 -36.53 -2.42 3.19
N LEU A 313 -37.66 -3.03 2.85
CA LEU A 313 -37.97 -3.54 1.51
C LEU A 313 -38.71 -2.47 0.69
N GLN A 314 -37.97 -1.71 -0.10
CA GLN A 314 -38.53 -0.68 -0.97
C GLN A 314 -39.25 -1.31 -2.18
N MET A 315 -40.47 -0.83 -2.44
CA MET A 315 -41.31 -1.21 -3.59
C MET A 315 -41.50 -2.74 -3.77
N GLY A 316 -41.47 -3.50 -2.66
CA GLY A 316 -41.59 -4.96 -2.67
C GLY A 316 -40.44 -5.71 -3.36
N ARG A 317 -39.37 -5.01 -3.78
CA ARG A 317 -38.35 -5.57 -4.68
C ARG A 317 -36.90 -5.22 -4.35
N LYS A 318 -36.62 -4.11 -3.66
CA LYS A 318 -35.24 -3.71 -3.31
C LYS A 318 -35.10 -3.59 -1.79
N TRP A 319 -34.40 -4.52 -1.17
CA TRP A 319 -33.92 -4.36 0.20
C TRP A 319 -32.83 -3.27 0.24
N VAL A 320 -33.00 -2.32 1.14
CA VAL A 320 -32.14 -1.14 1.29
C VAL A 320 -31.61 -1.10 2.73
N VAL A 321 -30.32 -1.37 2.87
CA VAL A 321 -29.60 -1.42 4.15
C VAL A 321 -28.56 -0.30 4.15
N GLU A 322 -28.89 0.84 4.77
CA GLU A 322 -28.04 2.03 4.72
C GLU A 322 -27.56 2.44 6.12
N TYR A 323 -26.32 2.94 6.19
CA TYR A 323 -25.74 3.64 7.36
C TYR A 323 -25.82 2.89 8.70
N GLN A 324 -25.89 1.55 8.68
CA GLN A 324 -25.84 0.74 9.89
C GLN A 324 -24.43 0.81 10.50
N ILE A 325 -24.33 1.13 11.79
CA ILE A 325 -23.04 1.28 12.50
C ILE A 325 -23.03 0.39 13.75
N GLY A 326 -22.01 -0.48 13.87
CA GLY A 326 -21.84 -1.38 15.03
C GLY A 326 -22.88 -2.50 15.14
N LYS A 327 -23.68 -2.77 14.09
CA LYS A 327 -24.80 -3.71 14.13
C LYS A 327 -24.37 -5.09 13.64
N LYS A 328 -24.04 -5.99 14.57
CA LYS A 328 -23.57 -7.35 14.27
C LYS A 328 -24.67 -8.39 14.04
N ASN A 329 -25.94 -8.01 14.24
CA ASN A 329 -27.09 -8.92 14.20
C ASN A 329 -28.16 -8.43 13.20
N LEU A 330 -27.76 -7.88 12.05
CA LEU A 330 -28.72 -7.53 11.01
C LEU A 330 -29.13 -8.80 10.25
N VAL A 331 -30.43 -8.99 10.04
CA VAL A 331 -30.97 -10.11 9.27
C VAL A 331 -31.98 -9.56 8.26
N ILE A 332 -32.01 -10.15 7.08
CA ILE A 332 -33.14 -10.09 6.15
C ILE A 332 -33.66 -11.52 5.99
N ASP A 333 -34.90 -11.72 6.39
CA ASP A 333 -35.70 -12.93 6.25
C ASP A 333 -36.56 -12.91 4.96
N ASP A 334 -37.12 -14.07 4.60
CA ASP A 334 -38.03 -14.29 3.46
C ASP A 334 -37.66 -13.59 2.12
N CYS A 335 -36.39 -13.69 1.72
CA CYS A 335 -35.93 -13.20 0.41
C CYS A 335 -36.52 -13.99 -0.77
N ASP A 336 -37.17 -13.29 -1.71
CA ASP A 336 -37.58 -13.83 -3.02
C ASP A 336 -36.53 -13.60 -4.12
N ALA A 337 -36.42 -14.57 -5.03
CA ALA A 337 -35.41 -14.60 -6.09
C ALA A 337 -35.50 -13.47 -7.13
N LYS A 338 -36.54 -12.62 -7.11
CA LYS A 338 -36.69 -11.42 -7.96
C LYS A 338 -36.26 -10.13 -7.25
N GLN A 339 -36.00 -10.20 -5.94
CA GLN A 339 -35.58 -9.08 -5.10
C GLN A 339 -34.06 -8.82 -5.24
N THR A 340 -33.62 -7.60 -4.93
CA THR A 340 -32.19 -7.26 -4.83
C THR A 340 -31.88 -6.65 -3.46
N VAL A 341 -30.64 -6.80 -3.00
CA VAL A 341 -30.17 -6.23 -1.73
C VAL A 341 -29.09 -5.19 -2.01
N TYR A 342 -29.27 -3.99 -1.49
CA TYR A 342 -28.34 -2.86 -1.64
C TYR A 342 -27.90 -2.37 -0.27
N ILE A 343 -26.60 -2.49 0.00
CA ILE A 343 -25.98 -2.28 1.30
C ILE A 343 -25.04 -1.08 1.15
N PHE A 344 -25.34 0.04 1.79
CA PHE A 344 -24.65 1.31 1.53
C PHE A 344 -24.10 1.96 2.81
N GLY A 345 -22.83 2.37 2.79
CA GLY A 345 -22.24 3.20 3.84
C GLY A 345 -22.22 2.58 5.24
N CYS A 346 -22.45 1.27 5.36
CA CYS A 346 -22.52 0.55 6.62
C CYS A 346 -21.11 0.32 7.20
N LYS A 347 -20.99 0.39 8.53
CA LYS A 347 -19.69 0.33 9.23
C LYS A 347 -19.72 -0.59 10.44
N ASP A 348 -18.64 -1.35 10.63
CA ASP A 348 -18.46 -2.29 11.76
C ASP A 348 -19.71 -3.16 12.03
N SER A 349 -20.34 -3.66 10.97
CA SER A 349 -21.65 -4.32 11.01
C SER A 349 -21.62 -5.68 10.31
N VAL A 350 -22.60 -6.53 10.57
CA VAL A 350 -22.75 -7.85 9.94
C VAL A 350 -24.21 -8.04 9.56
N LEU A 351 -24.44 -8.47 8.31
CA LEU A 351 -25.75 -8.74 7.72
C LEU A 351 -25.84 -10.19 7.26
N GLN A 352 -26.90 -10.88 7.68
CA GLN A 352 -27.29 -12.17 7.14
C GLN A 352 -28.49 -12.02 6.18
N ILE A 353 -28.35 -12.51 4.95
CA ILE A 353 -29.40 -12.52 3.92
C ILE A 353 -29.89 -13.96 3.80
N GLN A 354 -31.08 -14.24 4.35
CA GLN A 354 -31.67 -15.57 4.37
C GLN A 354 -32.65 -15.76 3.20
N GLY A 355 -32.47 -16.86 2.45
CA GLY A 355 -33.22 -17.13 1.22
C GLY A 355 -32.38 -16.92 -0.04
N LYS A 356 -33.04 -16.59 -1.15
CA LYS A 356 -32.41 -16.46 -2.48
C LYS A 356 -32.76 -15.11 -3.08
N VAL A 357 -31.77 -14.37 -3.59
CA VAL A 357 -31.95 -13.02 -4.16
C VAL A 357 -31.41 -12.93 -5.59
N ASN A 358 -31.87 -11.96 -6.36
CA ASN A 358 -31.38 -11.76 -7.73
C ASN A 358 -29.95 -11.20 -7.75
N ASN A 359 -29.69 -10.15 -6.97
CA ASN A 359 -28.42 -9.43 -6.93
C ASN A 359 -28.14 -8.88 -5.53
N ILE A 360 -26.88 -8.85 -5.13
CA ILE A 360 -26.41 -8.23 -3.88
C ILE A 360 -25.37 -7.17 -4.27
N THR A 361 -25.51 -5.94 -3.79
CA THR A 361 -24.56 -4.85 -4.05
C THR A 361 -24.14 -4.23 -2.72
N ILE A 362 -22.84 -4.18 -2.44
CA ILE A 362 -22.23 -3.64 -1.22
C ILE A 362 -21.38 -2.43 -1.63
N ASP A 363 -21.83 -1.21 -1.31
CA ASP A 363 -21.18 0.05 -1.73
C ASP A 363 -20.73 0.90 -0.53
N LYS A 364 -19.50 1.42 -0.58
CA LYS A 364 -18.92 2.36 0.43
C LYS A 364 -18.96 1.87 1.88
N CYS A 365 -18.96 0.55 2.10
CA CYS A 365 -19.01 -0.05 3.42
C CYS A 365 -17.60 -0.23 4.02
N THR A 366 -17.49 -0.32 5.35
CA THR A 366 -16.20 -0.43 6.06
C THR A 366 -16.28 -1.36 7.26
N LYS A 367 -15.49 -2.44 7.32
CA LYS A 367 -15.64 -3.50 8.36
C LYS A 367 -17.06 -4.09 8.34
N MET A 368 -17.47 -4.55 7.15
CA MET A 368 -18.80 -5.11 6.90
C MET A 368 -18.69 -6.60 6.60
N GLY A 369 -19.37 -7.42 7.40
CA GLY A 369 -19.60 -8.84 7.12
C GLY A 369 -20.94 -9.02 6.40
N VAL A 370 -20.98 -9.81 5.32
CA VAL A 370 -22.21 -10.17 4.61
C VAL A 370 -22.24 -11.67 4.36
N VAL A 371 -23.19 -12.35 5.00
CA VAL A 371 -23.43 -13.78 4.82
C VAL A 371 -24.71 -13.95 4.02
N PHE A 372 -24.66 -14.64 2.89
CA PHE A 372 -25.84 -14.93 2.07
C PHE A 372 -25.87 -16.38 1.61
N LYS A 373 -27.06 -16.90 1.34
CA LYS A 373 -27.19 -18.25 0.79
C LYS A 373 -27.01 -18.24 -0.74
N ASP A 374 -28.05 -17.89 -1.50
CA ASP A 374 -28.06 -18.01 -2.95
C ASP A 374 -28.23 -16.64 -3.65
N VAL A 375 -27.44 -16.37 -4.69
CA VAL A 375 -27.63 -15.21 -5.58
C VAL A 375 -27.73 -15.64 -7.05
N VAL A 376 -28.71 -15.09 -7.79
CA VAL A 376 -29.01 -15.52 -9.16
C VAL A 376 -28.05 -14.93 -10.20
N ALA A 377 -27.72 -13.64 -10.09
CA ALA A 377 -26.94 -12.91 -11.09
C ALA A 377 -25.51 -12.61 -10.59
N ALA A 378 -25.37 -11.71 -9.60
CA ALA A 378 -24.07 -11.33 -9.07
C ALA A 378 -24.11 -10.88 -7.60
N CYS A 379 -22.97 -11.02 -6.92
CA CYS A 379 -22.62 -10.26 -5.72
C CYS A 379 -21.55 -9.21 -6.09
N GLU A 380 -21.85 -7.94 -5.89
CA GLU A 380 -21.02 -6.79 -6.31
C GLU A 380 -20.49 -6.05 -5.07
N ILE A 381 -19.19 -5.84 -5.01
CA ILE A 381 -18.50 -5.20 -3.87
C ILE A 381 -17.74 -3.99 -4.41
N VAL A 382 -18.16 -2.78 -4.01
CA VAL A 382 -17.74 -1.53 -4.67
C VAL A 382 -17.33 -0.48 -3.63
N ASN A 383 -16.22 0.23 -3.86
CA ASN A 383 -15.75 1.33 -3.00
C ASN A 383 -15.55 0.94 -1.51
N CYS A 384 -15.31 -0.33 -1.20
CA CYS A 384 -15.34 -0.85 0.18
C CYS A 384 -13.96 -0.92 0.83
N ASN A 385 -13.93 -1.06 2.16
CA ASN A 385 -12.68 -1.27 2.91
C ASN A 385 -12.82 -2.26 4.07
N GLY A 386 -12.05 -3.35 4.06
CA GLY A 386 -12.13 -4.42 5.06
C GLY A 386 -13.53 -5.05 5.08
N VAL A 387 -13.87 -5.85 4.06
CA VAL A 387 -15.18 -6.49 3.94
C VAL A 387 -15.07 -8.01 3.80
N GLU A 388 -15.94 -8.72 4.50
CA GLU A 388 -15.96 -10.18 4.58
C GLU A 388 -17.29 -10.66 3.98
N VAL A 389 -17.24 -11.46 2.92
CA VAL A 389 -18.44 -11.91 2.19
C VAL A 389 -18.44 -13.43 2.09
N GLN A 390 -19.46 -14.06 2.65
CA GLN A 390 -19.63 -15.51 2.67
C GLN A 390 -20.85 -15.94 1.87
N CYS A 391 -20.60 -16.71 0.82
CA CYS A 391 -21.63 -17.41 0.06
C CYS A 391 -21.80 -18.83 0.61
N GLN A 392 -23.01 -19.18 1.08
CA GLN A 392 -23.32 -20.50 1.63
C GLN A 392 -23.96 -21.45 0.61
N GLY A 393 -24.63 -20.92 -0.41
CA GLY A 393 -25.24 -21.62 -1.55
C GLY A 393 -24.53 -21.24 -2.85
N SER A 394 -25.25 -20.98 -3.94
CA SER A 394 -24.62 -20.66 -5.24
C SER A 394 -24.49 -19.16 -5.51
N ALA A 395 -23.39 -18.78 -6.16
CA ALA A 395 -23.11 -17.45 -6.71
C ALA A 395 -22.33 -17.60 -8.03
N PRO A 396 -22.93 -17.32 -9.21
CA PRO A 396 -22.26 -17.53 -10.49
C PRO A 396 -21.28 -16.40 -10.86
N THR A 397 -21.51 -15.19 -10.35
CA THR A 397 -20.64 -14.02 -10.58
C THR A 397 -20.38 -13.30 -9.27
N ILE A 398 -19.13 -12.89 -9.03
CA ILE A 398 -18.77 -11.96 -7.95
C ILE A 398 -17.89 -10.85 -8.55
N SER A 399 -18.20 -9.58 -8.30
CA SER A 399 -17.35 -8.47 -8.74
C SER A 399 -16.81 -7.69 -7.54
N VAL A 400 -15.55 -7.24 -7.65
CA VAL A 400 -14.89 -6.41 -6.63
C VAL A 400 -14.20 -5.22 -7.31
N ASP A 401 -14.77 -4.03 -7.17
CA ASP A 401 -14.24 -2.78 -7.74
C ASP A 401 -13.88 -1.76 -6.65
N ASN A 402 -12.78 -1.04 -6.87
CA ASN A 402 -12.28 0.05 -6.01
C ASN A 402 -12.28 -0.27 -4.50
N THR A 403 -11.92 -1.51 -4.13
CA THR A 403 -12.07 -2.05 -2.77
C THR A 403 -10.73 -2.52 -2.21
N GLY A 404 -10.42 -2.17 -0.96
CA GLY A 404 -9.18 -2.59 -0.28
C GLY A 404 -9.46 -3.48 0.92
N GLY A 405 -8.88 -4.68 0.96
CA GLY A 405 -9.14 -5.68 2.01
C GLY A 405 -10.51 -6.32 1.82
N CYS A 406 -10.57 -7.40 1.06
CA CYS A 406 -11.79 -8.18 0.87
C CYS A 406 -11.52 -9.66 1.05
N GLN A 407 -12.35 -10.34 1.84
CA GLN A 407 -12.30 -11.79 2.03
C GLN A 407 -13.57 -12.40 1.46
N LEU A 408 -13.42 -13.28 0.45
CA LEU A 408 -14.50 -14.02 -0.19
C LEU A 408 -14.46 -15.47 0.27
N TYR A 409 -15.52 -15.96 0.90
CA TYR A 409 -15.67 -17.35 1.34
C TYR A 409 -16.70 -18.06 0.45
N LEU A 410 -16.27 -19.04 -0.33
CA LEU A 410 -17.08 -19.70 -1.35
C LEU A 410 -17.52 -21.11 -0.94
N SER A 411 -18.83 -21.37 -0.88
CA SER A 411 -19.38 -22.73 -0.80
C SER A 411 -18.84 -23.65 -1.92
N LYS A 412 -19.03 -24.97 -1.77
CA LYS A 412 -18.76 -25.94 -2.85
C LYS A 412 -19.61 -25.65 -4.10
N ASP A 413 -20.80 -25.08 -3.93
CA ASP A 413 -21.76 -24.74 -5.00
C ASP A 413 -21.49 -23.36 -5.67
N SER A 414 -20.47 -22.64 -5.20
CA SER A 414 -19.99 -21.36 -5.76
C SER A 414 -18.52 -21.41 -6.19
N LEU A 415 -17.86 -22.58 -6.16
CA LEU A 415 -16.51 -22.75 -6.75
C LEU A 415 -16.48 -22.49 -8.27
N GLY A 416 -17.63 -22.62 -8.95
CA GLY A 416 -17.77 -22.26 -10.37
C GLY A 416 -17.91 -20.75 -10.62
N ALA A 417 -17.78 -19.89 -9.62
CA ALA A 417 -17.96 -18.45 -9.75
C ALA A 417 -16.92 -17.81 -10.70
N SER A 418 -17.39 -16.94 -11.59
CA SER A 418 -16.53 -15.94 -12.22
C SER A 418 -16.32 -14.78 -11.25
N ILE A 419 -15.12 -14.67 -10.67
CA ILE A 419 -14.75 -13.55 -9.81
C ILE A 419 -14.06 -12.49 -10.67
N THR A 420 -14.51 -11.24 -10.65
CA THR A 420 -13.92 -10.17 -11.46
C THR A 420 -13.44 -9.02 -10.57
N THR A 421 -12.14 -8.72 -10.59
CA THR A 421 -11.55 -7.62 -9.80
C THR A 421 -11.14 -6.44 -10.66
N ALA A 422 -11.27 -5.21 -10.14
CA ALA A 422 -10.73 -3.99 -10.71
C ALA A 422 -10.35 -3.01 -9.58
N LYS A 423 -9.31 -2.18 -9.76
CA LYS A 423 -8.92 -1.09 -8.81
C LYS A 423 -8.77 -1.49 -7.33
N SER A 424 -8.52 -2.78 -7.05
CA SER A 424 -8.70 -3.36 -5.71
C SER A 424 -7.42 -3.99 -5.15
N SER A 425 -7.30 -4.07 -3.82
CA SER A 425 -6.15 -4.62 -3.09
C SER A 425 -6.57 -5.62 -2.01
N GLU A 426 -5.65 -6.51 -1.62
CA GLU A 426 -5.82 -7.48 -0.54
C GLU A 426 -7.08 -8.36 -0.71
N ILE A 427 -7.34 -8.81 -1.95
CA ILE A 427 -8.43 -9.72 -2.29
C ILE A 427 -8.02 -11.15 -1.96
N ASN A 428 -8.62 -11.72 -0.93
CA ASN A 428 -8.38 -13.08 -0.47
C ASN A 428 -9.60 -13.94 -0.79
N VAL A 429 -9.41 -15.04 -1.50
CA VAL A 429 -10.49 -16.01 -1.79
C VAL A 429 -10.21 -17.32 -1.06
N LEU A 430 -11.15 -17.70 -0.20
CA LEU A 430 -11.09 -18.89 0.63
C LEU A 430 -12.08 -19.93 0.11
N VAL A 431 -11.60 -21.16 -0.02
CA VAL A 431 -12.38 -22.31 -0.51
C VAL A 431 -12.48 -23.38 0.58
N PRO A 432 -13.50 -24.26 0.55
CA PRO A 432 -13.68 -25.28 1.56
C PRO A 432 -12.59 -26.35 1.42
N GLY A 433 -12.13 -26.92 2.54
CA GLY A 433 -11.19 -28.03 2.51
C GLY A 433 -11.76 -29.33 1.93
N ALA A 434 -10.91 -30.34 1.87
CA ALA A 434 -11.22 -31.61 1.23
C ALA A 434 -12.13 -32.49 2.12
N GLY A 435 -11.85 -32.50 3.42
CA GLY A 435 -12.64 -33.20 4.45
C GLY A 435 -13.94 -32.48 4.82
N ALA A 436 -14.85 -33.22 5.44
CA ALA A 436 -16.02 -32.66 6.11
C ALA A 436 -15.58 -32.16 7.51
N GLY A 437 -15.37 -30.85 7.65
CA GLY A 437 -14.83 -30.22 8.86
C GLY A 437 -13.41 -29.66 8.73
N ASP A 438 -12.81 -29.70 7.54
CA ASP A 438 -11.59 -28.94 7.26
C ASP A 438 -11.87 -27.42 7.29
N ASP A 439 -10.98 -26.64 7.91
CA ASP A 439 -11.01 -25.18 7.87
C ASP A 439 -10.87 -24.61 6.45
N TRP A 440 -11.30 -23.36 6.29
CA TRP A 440 -11.21 -22.59 5.05
C TRP A 440 -9.76 -22.34 4.62
N VAL A 441 -9.40 -22.78 3.41
CA VAL A 441 -7.99 -22.78 2.95
C VAL A 441 -7.70 -21.60 2.02
N LEU A 442 -6.60 -20.88 2.29
CA LEU A 442 -6.01 -19.90 1.38
C LEU A 442 -5.26 -20.61 0.23
N VAL A 443 -5.67 -20.33 -1.01
CA VAL A 443 -5.21 -21.09 -2.19
C VAL A 443 -3.76 -20.77 -2.60
N GLU A 444 -3.26 -19.56 -2.31
CA GLU A 444 -1.98 -19.03 -2.83
C GLU A 444 -0.73 -19.89 -2.54
N TYR A 445 -0.76 -20.69 -1.46
CA TYR A 445 0.39 -21.46 -0.99
C TYR A 445 0.52 -22.86 -1.62
N ARG A 446 -0.45 -23.33 -2.42
CA ARG A 446 -0.54 -24.77 -2.72
C ARG A 446 0.48 -25.28 -3.75
N ASN A 447 0.76 -24.53 -4.81
CA ASN A 447 1.69 -24.93 -5.88
C ASN A 447 2.37 -23.70 -6.51
N LYS A 448 3.66 -23.45 -6.20
CA LYS A 448 4.51 -22.52 -6.97
C LYS A 448 5.71 -23.18 -7.66
N ASP A 449 6.10 -24.37 -7.22
CA ASP A 449 7.09 -25.22 -7.89
C ASP A 449 6.80 -26.70 -7.57
N PRO A 450 6.50 -27.56 -8.57
CA PRO A 450 6.29 -29.00 -8.36
C PRO A 450 7.51 -29.70 -7.74
N THR A 451 8.74 -29.26 -8.03
CA THR A 451 9.95 -29.88 -7.49
C THR A 451 10.12 -29.60 -5.99
N HIS A 452 9.72 -28.42 -5.51
CA HIS A 452 9.62 -28.13 -4.08
C HIS A 452 8.50 -28.92 -3.40
N VAL A 453 7.39 -29.19 -4.10
CA VAL A 453 6.30 -30.03 -3.56
C VAL A 453 6.75 -31.50 -3.44
N GLU A 454 7.44 -32.06 -4.43
CA GLU A 454 8.02 -33.40 -4.34
C GLU A 454 9.18 -33.47 -3.32
N TRP A 455 10.02 -32.43 -3.21
CA TRP A 455 11.02 -32.34 -2.15
C TRP A 455 10.39 -32.32 -0.75
N ALA A 456 9.32 -31.54 -0.56
CA ALA A 456 8.61 -31.48 0.72
C ALA A 456 7.88 -32.80 1.03
N LYS A 457 7.36 -33.52 0.03
CA LYS A 457 6.86 -34.89 0.18
C LYS A 457 7.97 -35.86 0.56
N ALA A 458 9.10 -35.87 -0.14
CA ALA A 458 10.22 -36.75 0.15
C ALA A 458 10.82 -36.49 1.55
N LEU A 459 10.92 -35.22 1.96
CA LEU A 459 11.31 -34.84 3.32
C LEU A 459 10.27 -35.31 4.35
N LYS A 460 8.97 -35.15 4.05
CA LYS A 460 7.90 -35.65 4.90
C LYS A 460 7.95 -37.18 5.04
N GLU A 461 8.17 -37.91 3.96
CA GLU A 461 8.33 -39.38 3.96
C GLU A 461 9.58 -39.83 4.71
N LEU A 462 10.70 -39.11 4.55
CA LEU A 462 11.94 -39.36 5.30
C LEU A 462 11.73 -39.26 6.81
N TYR A 463 10.91 -38.32 7.29
CA TYR A 463 10.58 -38.22 8.72
C TYR A 463 9.40 -39.11 9.14
N VAL A 464 8.40 -39.30 8.27
CA VAL A 464 7.13 -40.00 8.48
C VAL A 464 6.65 -40.61 7.15
N PRO A 465 6.88 -41.91 6.87
CA PRO A 465 7.15 -42.97 7.85
C PRO A 465 8.61 -43.19 8.24
N GLY A 466 9.60 -42.82 7.42
CA GLY A 466 10.99 -43.33 7.47
C GLY A 466 11.64 -43.32 8.86
N LEU A 467 12.00 -42.14 9.36
CA LEU A 467 12.64 -41.97 10.67
C LEU A 467 11.73 -42.43 11.81
N ARG A 468 10.43 -42.14 11.74
CA ARG A 468 9.44 -42.60 12.72
C ARG A 468 9.48 -44.12 12.91
N ASP A 469 9.48 -44.87 11.81
CA ASP A 469 9.37 -46.33 11.85
C ASP A 469 10.75 -46.99 12.04
N PHE A 470 11.84 -46.37 11.59
CA PHE A 470 13.21 -46.73 12.00
C PHE A 470 13.39 -46.60 13.52
N VAL A 471 12.95 -45.48 14.12
CA VAL A 471 13.01 -45.27 15.58
C VAL A 471 12.12 -46.27 16.32
N LYS A 472 10.91 -46.58 15.83
CA LYS A 472 10.10 -47.67 16.41
C LYS A 472 10.77 -49.04 16.32
N ALA A 473 11.48 -49.34 15.23
CA ALA A 473 12.07 -50.66 15.00
C ALA A 473 13.37 -50.88 15.77
N GLN A 474 14.27 -49.89 15.77
CA GLN A 474 15.60 -49.97 16.41
C GLN A 474 15.61 -49.47 17.86
N TYR A 475 14.71 -48.54 18.20
CA TYR A 475 14.60 -47.94 19.52
C TYR A 475 13.16 -47.97 20.08
N PRO A 476 12.46 -49.13 20.08
CA PRO A 476 11.06 -49.25 20.55
C PRO A 476 10.85 -48.81 22.01
N LEU A 477 11.93 -48.76 22.80
CA LEU A 477 11.96 -48.34 24.20
C LEU A 477 12.89 -47.12 24.43
N GLY A 478 13.32 -46.45 23.35
CA GLY A 478 14.34 -45.40 23.37
C GLY A 478 15.78 -45.92 23.20
N PRO A 479 16.78 -45.01 23.15
CA PRO A 479 18.19 -45.38 23.03
C PRO A 479 18.71 -46.03 24.31
N VAL A 480 19.42 -47.14 24.16
CA VAL A 480 20.06 -47.87 25.27
C VAL A 480 21.42 -47.26 25.58
N TRP A 481 21.65 -46.89 26.84
CA TRP A 481 22.90 -46.28 27.30
C TRP A 481 23.95 -47.34 27.64
N SER A 482 25.21 -47.09 27.30
CA SER A 482 26.32 -47.97 27.69
C SER A 482 26.55 -47.93 29.20
N ALA A 483 26.68 -49.11 29.82
CA ALA A 483 27.02 -49.27 31.23
C ALA A 483 28.42 -48.75 31.62
N THR A 484 29.26 -48.38 30.63
CA THR A 484 30.59 -47.77 30.83
C THR A 484 30.66 -46.29 30.42
N GLY A 485 29.53 -45.66 30.07
CA GLY A 485 29.46 -44.24 29.73
C GLY A 485 29.62 -43.31 30.95
N LYS A 486 30.22 -42.13 30.77
CA LYS A 486 30.28 -41.10 31.83
C LYS A 486 28.87 -40.63 32.19
N THR A 487 28.55 -40.66 33.48
CA THR A 487 27.24 -40.25 34.02
C THR A 487 27.02 -38.74 33.89
N VAL A 488 26.00 -38.35 33.14
CA VAL A 488 25.40 -37.00 33.24
C VAL A 488 24.27 -37.09 34.26
N ALA A 489 24.32 -36.26 35.31
CA ALA A 489 23.37 -36.35 36.42
C ALA A 489 22.01 -35.73 36.07
N SER A 490 20.92 -36.46 36.36
CA SER A 490 19.56 -35.93 36.40
C SER A 490 18.84 -36.47 37.64
N ALA A 491 17.94 -35.67 38.23
CA ALA A 491 17.13 -36.09 39.36
C ALA A 491 15.96 -36.96 38.89
N THR A 492 15.69 -38.07 39.59
CA THR A 492 14.77 -39.12 39.14
C THR A 492 13.29 -38.91 39.56
N PRO A 493 12.32 -39.52 38.84
CA PRO A 493 10.90 -39.15 38.91
C PRO A 493 10.02 -40.16 39.66
N LYS A 494 8.69 -39.99 39.56
CA LYS A 494 7.69 -41.07 39.75
C LYS A 494 6.82 -41.26 38.51
N ALA A 495 6.38 -42.51 38.29
CA ALA A 495 5.65 -43.00 37.11
C ALA A 495 4.84 -44.29 37.51
N PRO A 496 4.37 -45.17 36.61
CA PRO A 496 3.16 -44.99 35.78
C PRO A 496 2.21 -46.21 35.72
N THR A 497 0.99 -46.04 35.19
CA THR A 497 0.03 -47.10 34.77
C THR A 497 -0.93 -46.52 33.69
N THR A 498 -1.49 -47.22 32.69
CA THR A 498 -1.28 -48.56 32.06
C THR A 498 -1.77 -48.51 30.58
N ARG A 499 -1.86 -49.63 29.83
CA ARG A 499 -1.70 -49.67 28.36
C ARG A 499 -2.76 -50.48 27.56
N ALA A 500 -3.27 -49.91 26.44
CA ALA A 500 -3.84 -50.59 25.24
C ALA A 500 -5.12 -51.45 25.43
N PRO A 501 -5.74 -52.09 24.38
CA PRO A 501 -5.48 -52.08 22.92
C PRO A 501 -6.72 -51.77 22.02
N ALA A 502 -6.62 -52.00 20.70
CA ALA A 502 -7.73 -51.92 19.73
C ALA A 502 -7.69 -53.09 18.70
N PRO A 503 -8.85 -53.61 18.19
CA PRO A 503 -8.93 -54.64 17.12
C PRO A 503 -9.49 -54.12 15.75
N PRO A 504 -9.53 -54.95 14.67
CA PRO A 504 -9.60 -54.52 13.25
C PRO A 504 -10.93 -54.86 12.47
N PRO A 505 -11.07 -54.58 11.14
CA PRO A 505 -12.34 -54.71 10.36
C PRO A 505 -12.51 -56.10 9.68
N PRO A 506 -13.57 -56.34 8.85
CA PRO A 506 -13.40 -56.47 7.37
C PRO A 506 -14.70 -56.07 6.54
N PRO A 507 -15.06 -56.53 5.28
CA PRO A 507 -15.57 -55.61 4.23
C PRO A 507 -16.92 -56.02 3.50
N PRO A 508 -17.07 -56.29 2.16
CA PRO A 508 -17.90 -55.42 1.29
C PRO A 508 -18.94 -56.07 0.32
N ALA A 509 -19.85 -55.25 -0.24
CA ALA A 509 -20.56 -55.39 -1.54
C ALA A 509 -21.10 -53.99 -1.94
N SER A 510 -21.15 -53.46 -3.18
CA SER A 510 -21.33 -53.98 -4.56
C SER A 510 -22.79 -54.10 -5.02
N LEU A 511 -23.21 -53.34 -6.05
CA LEU A 511 -23.84 -53.79 -7.34
C LEU A 511 -24.69 -52.72 -8.07
N PHE A 512 -24.55 -52.67 -9.42
CA PHE A 512 -25.51 -52.20 -10.47
C PHE A 512 -26.07 -50.75 -10.46
N THR A 513 -26.52 -50.12 -11.58
CA THR A 513 -26.08 -50.13 -13.01
C THR A 513 -26.75 -48.95 -13.78
N SER A 514 -26.38 -48.74 -15.06
CA SER A 514 -27.01 -47.93 -16.13
C SER A 514 -28.57 -47.92 -16.17
N GLU A 515 -29.29 -47.08 -16.93
CA GLU A 515 -29.00 -46.43 -18.22
C GLU A 515 -29.95 -45.23 -18.51
N ALA A 516 -29.82 -44.58 -19.67
CA ALA A 516 -30.78 -43.62 -20.24
C ALA A 516 -31.36 -44.16 -21.57
N PRO A 517 -32.53 -43.66 -22.04
CA PRO A 517 -32.45 -42.85 -23.27
C PRO A 517 -33.53 -41.74 -23.43
N GLN A 518 -33.31 -40.88 -24.44
CA GLN A 518 -34.27 -39.96 -25.08
C GLN A 518 -34.96 -40.67 -26.30
N PRO A 519 -35.75 -40.04 -27.23
CA PRO A 519 -36.10 -38.62 -27.42
C PRO A 519 -37.57 -38.30 -27.86
N SER A 520 -37.93 -37.00 -27.89
CA SER A 520 -38.85 -36.43 -28.89
C SER A 520 -38.73 -34.90 -29.07
N SER A 521 -39.10 -34.44 -30.26
CA SER A 521 -39.20 -33.08 -30.87
C SER A 521 -39.70 -31.89 -30.00
N SER A 522 -39.52 -30.60 -30.34
CA SER A 522 -39.39 -29.97 -31.68
C SER A 522 -38.60 -28.61 -31.71
N ARG A 523 -38.42 -28.05 -32.93
CA ARG A 523 -37.72 -26.78 -33.28
C ARG A 523 -38.62 -25.52 -33.07
N PRO A 524 -38.13 -24.25 -33.19
CA PRO A 524 -36.89 -23.80 -33.84
C PRO A 524 -35.95 -22.88 -33.03
N LYS A 525 -34.74 -22.68 -33.57
CA LYS A 525 -33.70 -21.75 -33.07
C LYS A 525 -33.74 -20.43 -33.86
N VAL A 526 -33.52 -19.30 -33.20
CA VAL A 526 -33.10 -18.03 -33.83
C VAL A 526 -32.05 -17.36 -32.93
N GLY A 527 -30.96 -16.89 -33.51
CA GLY A 527 -29.96 -16.09 -32.79
C GLY A 527 -28.81 -15.64 -33.68
N MET A 528 -28.39 -14.38 -33.53
CA MET A 528 -27.12 -13.70 -33.84
C MET A 528 -26.37 -13.94 -35.19
N SER A 529 -26.70 -14.93 -36.03
CA SER A 529 -26.06 -15.14 -37.34
C SER A 529 -26.71 -14.37 -38.49
N ALA A 530 -27.79 -13.63 -38.23
CA ALA A 530 -28.49 -12.81 -39.24
C ALA A 530 -27.89 -11.40 -39.40
N VAL A 531 -27.26 -10.86 -38.34
CA VAL A 531 -26.74 -9.47 -38.33
C VAL A 531 -25.45 -9.35 -39.16
N PHE A 532 -24.65 -10.42 -39.26
CA PHE A 532 -23.36 -10.40 -39.95
C PHE A 532 -23.44 -10.54 -41.49
N GLN A 533 -24.63 -10.72 -42.07
CA GLN A 533 -24.80 -10.65 -43.54
C GLN A 533 -25.28 -9.28 -44.04
N GLU A 534 -25.80 -8.41 -43.17
CA GLU A 534 -26.28 -7.08 -43.57
C GLU A 534 -25.14 -6.06 -43.71
N ILE A 535 -24.10 -6.18 -42.87
CA ILE A 535 -22.93 -5.29 -42.83
C ILE A 535 -22.07 -5.39 -44.11
N SER A 536 -22.05 -6.54 -44.78
CA SER A 536 -21.27 -6.77 -46.02
C SER A 536 -21.85 -6.13 -47.29
N SER A 537 -22.79 -5.18 -47.18
CA SER A 537 -23.54 -4.60 -48.30
C SER A 537 -23.16 -3.15 -48.69
N GLY A 538 -22.23 -2.52 -47.95
CA GLY A 538 -21.49 -1.34 -48.41
C GLY A 538 -22.29 -0.05 -48.63
N LYS A 539 -23.25 0.29 -47.76
CA LYS A 539 -24.03 1.55 -47.82
C LYS A 539 -24.10 2.28 -46.46
N PRO A 540 -24.21 3.62 -46.44
CA PRO A 540 -23.98 4.41 -45.22
C PRO A 540 -25.15 4.38 -44.22
N VAL A 541 -24.88 3.93 -42.99
CA VAL A 541 -25.86 3.85 -41.88
C VAL A 541 -25.97 5.19 -41.14
N THR A 542 -26.42 6.24 -41.83
CA THR A 542 -26.63 7.59 -41.25
C THR A 542 -27.98 8.24 -41.61
N SER A 543 -28.80 7.61 -42.45
CA SER A 543 -30.05 8.15 -42.99
C SER A 543 -31.31 7.86 -42.17
N GLY A 544 -31.22 7.10 -41.07
CA GLY A 544 -32.38 6.61 -40.30
C GLY A 544 -32.83 7.44 -39.10
N LEU A 545 -32.04 8.42 -38.64
CA LEU A 545 -32.28 9.13 -37.37
C LEU A 545 -33.04 10.46 -37.59
N ARG A 546 -34.29 10.53 -37.11
CA ARG A 546 -35.08 11.78 -37.07
C ARG A 546 -34.55 12.70 -35.98
N LYS A 547 -34.36 13.98 -36.30
CA LYS A 547 -34.04 15.03 -35.33
C LYS A 547 -35.26 15.37 -34.47
N VAL A 548 -35.04 15.60 -33.18
CA VAL A 548 -36.05 16.09 -32.22
C VAL A 548 -36.06 17.61 -32.25
N THR A 549 -37.24 18.22 -32.42
CA THR A 549 -37.45 19.67 -32.39
C THR A 549 -37.78 20.18 -30.97
N ASP A 550 -37.57 21.48 -30.72
CA ASP A 550 -37.59 22.06 -29.36
C ASP A 550 -38.96 22.07 -28.65
N ASP A 551 -40.04 21.88 -29.41
CA ASP A 551 -41.41 21.67 -28.93
C ASP A 551 -41.60 20.33 -28.20
N MET A 552 -40.76 19.34 -28.47
CA MET A 552 -40.81 18.02 -27.80
C MET A 552 -40.10 18.00 -26.42
N LYS A 553 -39.62 19.15 -25.92
CA LYS A 553 -38.94 19.26 -24.63
C LYS A 553 -39.93 19.64 -23.51
N THR A 554 -40.01 18.80 -22.48
CA THR A 554 -41.03 18.82 -21.40
C THR A 554 -41.08 20.06 -20.49
N LYS A 555 -40.33 21.13 -20.79
CA LYS A 555 -40.40 22.42 -20.09
C LYS A 555 -41.33 23.45 -20.75
N ASN A 556 -41.75 23.23 -22.00
CA ASN A 556 -42.48 24.21 -22.81
C ASN A 556 -43.95 23.82 -23.03
N ARG A 557 -44.71 23.56 -21.95
CA ARG A 557 -46.16 23.35 -22.03
C ARG A 557 -46.87 24.26 -21.03
N ALA A 558 -47.65 25.21 -21.55
CA ALA A 558 -48.55 26.05 -20.77
C ALA A 558 -49.79 25.25 -20.31
N ASP A 559 -50.60 25.88 -19.46
CA ASP A 559 -51.97 25.51 -19.11
C ASP A 559 -52.20 24.21 -18.32
N ARG A 560 -51.89 24.23 -17.01
CA ARG A 560 -52.94 24.33 -15.97
C ARG A 560 -52.37 24.71 -14.60
N ALA A 561 -53.11 25.49 -13.81
CA ALA A 561 -52.65 26.06 -12.53
C ALA A 561 -52.99 25.20 -11.30
N GLY A 562 -52.19 25.33 -10.22
CA GLY A 562 -52.30 24.50 -9.01
C GLY A 562 -51.47 24.96 -7.80
N VAL A 563 -51.68 26.21 -7.38
CA VAL A 563 -51.41 26.79 -6.03
C VAL A 563 -51.49 25.73 -4.91
N VAL A 564 -50.50 25.47 -4.03
CA VAL A 564 -49.08 25.88 -3.83
C VAL A 564 -48.40 24.77 -2.95
N ALA A 565 -47.11 24.71 -2.55
CA ALA A 565 -45.86 25.50 -2.68
C ALA A 565 -44.62 24.58 -2.46
N ALA A 566 -43.40 25.11 -2.63
CA ALA A 566 -42.14 24.50 -2.15
C ALA A 566 -41.12 25.59 -1.77
N ASN A 567 -40.30 25.37 -0.74
CA ASN A 567 -39.33 26.35 -0.23
C ASN A 567 -38.06 26.39 -1.10
N GLU A 568 -37.56 27.58 -1.43
CA GLU A 568 -36.48 27.77 -2.40
C GLU A 568 -35.11 27.33 -1.87
N LYS A 569 -34.38 26.53 -2.66
CA LYS A 569 -32.94 26.33 -2.49
C LYS A 569 -32.19 27.17 -3.51
N SER A 570 -31.46 28.17 -3.03
CA SER A 570 -30.62 29.02 -3.87
C SER A 570 -29.44 28.24 -4.49
N SER A 571 -29.11 28.58 -5.73
CA SER A 571 -28.00 28.00 -6.48
C SER A 571 -26.65 28.44 -5.91
N HIS A 572 -25.91 27.50 -5.32
CA HIS A 572 -24.50 27.74 -4.99
C HIS A 572 -23.63 27.66 -6.24
N ALA A 573 -23.03 28.80 -6.61
CA ALA A 573 -21.95 28.83 -7.59
C ALA A 573 -20.71 28.12 -7.03
N THR A 574 -20.01 27.36 -7.86
CA THR A 574 -18.85 26.54 -7.48
C THR A 574 -17.57 27.35 -7.36
N SER A 575 -17.46 28.18 -6.32
CA SER A 575 -16.15 28.65 -5.86
C SER A 575 -15.39 27.49 -5.22
N SER A 576 -14.36 26.99 -5.90
CA SER A 576 -13.50 25.95 -5.33
C SER A 576 -12.72 26.52 -4.14
N SER A 577 -13.06 26.08 -2.93
CA SER A 577 -12.33 26.42 -1.71
C SER A 577 -10.94 25.77 -1.74
N PHE A 578 -9.94 26.57 -2.10
CA PHE A 578 -8.53 26.15 -2.00
C PHE A 578 -8.20 25.79 -0.55
N SER A 579 -7.87 24.52 -0.31
CA SER A 579 -7.07 24.14 0.84
C SER A 579 -5.74 24.90 0.79
N LYS A 580 -5.14 25.18 1.95
CA LYS A 580 -3.87 25.91 2.01
C LYS A 580 -2.73 25.04 1.47
N THR A 581 -2.50 25.11 0.17
CA THR A 581 -1.31 24.57 -0.49
C THR A 581 -0.07 25.24 0.10
N ALA A 582 1.01 24.48 0.30
CA ALA A 582 2.31 25.06 0.69
C ALA A 582 2.89 25.87 -0.50
N PRO A 583 3.90 26.74 -0.26
CA PRO A 583 4.47 27.55 -1.33
C PRO A 583 5.08 26.68 -2.44
N PRO A 584 4.95 27.07 -3.72
CA PRO A 584 5.50 26.32 -4.83
C PRO A 584 7.04 26.30 -4.78
N LYS A 585 7.64 25.15 -5.09
CA LYS A 585 9.10 24.97 -5.15
C LYS A 585 9.53 24.38 -6.48
N LEU A 586 10.71 24.76 -6.93
CA LEU A 586 11.48 24.11 -7.99
C LEU A 586 12.95 24.37 -7.65
N GLU A 587 13.59 23.42 -6.96
CA GLU A 587 14.94 23.58 -6.41
C GLU A 587 15.69 22.24 -6.32
N LEU A 588 17.03 22.30 -6.40
CA LEU A 588 17.92 21.14 -6.22
C LEU A 588 18.37 21.06 -4.75
N GLN A 589 17.69 20.26 -3.96
CA GLN A 589 18.04 20.04 -2.55
C GLN A 589 19.28 19.16 -2.43
N MET A 590 20.22 19.61 -1.59
CA MET A 590 21.46 18.89 -1.22
C MET A 590 22.30 18.44 -2.43
N GLY A 591 22.21 19.14 -3.56
CA GLY A 591 22.91 18.78 -4.81
C GLY A 591 22.43 17.47 -5.47
N ARG A 592 21.37 16.82 -4.96
CA ARG A 592 21.00 15.45 -5.35
C ARG A 592 19.50 15.22 -5.60
N LYS A 593 18.60 15.97 -4.98
CA LYS A 593 17.15 15.78 -5.17
C LYS A 593 16.50 17.05 -5.70
N TRP A 594 16.06 17.03 -6.95
CA TRP A 594 15.14 18.04 -7.48
C TRP A 594 13.77 17.88 -6.84
N VAL A 595 13.25 18.96 -6.27
CA VAL A 595 11.94 19.02 -5.62
C VAL A 595 11.06 20.01 -6.37
N VAL A 596 10.04 19.49 -7.05
CA VAL A 596 9.03 20.24 -7.80
C VAL A 596 7.71 20.12 -7.07
N GLU A 597 7.44 21.05 -6.17
CA GLU A 597 6.28 21.01 -5.27
C GLU A 597 5.26 22.07 -5.65
N TYR A 598 3.97 21.70 -5.61
CA TYR A 598 2.81 22.61 -5.60
C TYR A 598 2.72 23.61 -6.77
N GLN A 599 3.31 23.29 -7.93
CA GLN A 599 3.19 24.12 -9.12
C GLN A 599 1.77 24.06 -9.69
N ILE A 600 1.14 25.22 -9.92
CA ILE A 600 -0.24 25.32 -10.42
C ILE A 600 -0.29 26.20 -11.68
N GLY A 601 -0.83 25.67 -12.78
CA GLY A 601 -1.00 26.40 -14.04
C GLY A 601 0.31 26.70 -14.80
N LYS A 602 1.42 26.02 -14.46
CA LYS A 602 2.77 26.31 -14.99
C LYS A 602 3.09 25.37 -16.14
N LYS A 603 2.93 25.82 -17.37
CA LYS A 603 3.14 25.01 -18.59
C LYS A 603 4.56 25.05 -19.16
N ASN A 604 5.49 25.70 -18.46
CA ASN A 604 6.86 26.00 -18.91
C ASN A 604 7.90 25.75 -17.81
N LEU A 605 7.69 24.76 -16.95
CA LEU A 605 8.70 24.37 -15.96
C LEU A 605 9.78 23.57 -16.68
N VAL A 606 11.05 23.90 -16.44
CA VAL A 606 12.20 23.17 -16.96
C VAL A 606 13.17 22.89 -15.82
N ILE A 607 13.76 21.70 -15.82
CA ILE A 607 14.98 21.40 -15.07
C ILE A 607 16.07 21.15 -16.12
N ASP A 608 16.97 22.11 -16.25
CA ASP A 608 18.18 22.02 -17.07
C ASP A 608 19.33 21.38 -16.27
N ASP A 609 20.29 20.80 -16.97
CA ASP A 609 21.54 20.22 -16.43
C ASP A 609 21.37 19.13 -15.34
N CYS A 610 20.60 18.07 -15.64
CA CYS A 610 20.48 16.91 -14.75
C CYS A 610 21.68 15.94 -14.82
N ASP A 611 22.26 15.58 -13.66
CA ASP A 611 23.24 14.49 -13.50
C ASP A 611 22.56 13.15 -13.15
N ALA A 612 23.13 12.06 -13.69
CA ALA A 612 22.57 10.71 -13.58
C ALA A 612 22.49 10.11 -12.16
N LYS A 613 23.03 10.78 -11.13
CA LYS A 613 22.92 10.41 -9.71
C LYS A 613 21.82 11.18 -8.97
N GLN A 614 21.23 12.20 -9.62
CA GLN A 614 20.15 13.02 -9.08
C GLN A 614 18.79 12.31 -9.21
N THR A 615 17.83 12.67 -8.38
CA THR A 615 16.43 12.20 -8.50
C THR A 615 15.48 13.38 -8.58
N VAL A 616 14.37 13.22 -9.31
CA VAL A 616 13.34 14.26 -9.47
C VAL A 616 12.06 13.81 -8.76
N TYR A 617 11.56 14.64 -7.85
CA TYR A 617 10.36 14.37 -7.06
C TYR A 617 9.33 15.48 -7.28
N ILE A 618 8.21 15.12 -7.87
CA ILE A 618 7.18 16.03 -8.39
C ILE A 618 5.92 15.79 -7.58
N PHE A 619 5.52 16.75 -6.74
CA PHE A 619 4.51 16.52 -5.71
C PHE A 619 3.41 17.59 -5.71
N GLY A 620 2.15 17.15 -5.71
CA GLY A 620 0.99 18.04 -5.56
C GLY A 620 0.85 19.09 -6.67
N CYS A 621 1.50 18.89 -7.82
CA CYS A 621 1.46 19.81 -8.95
C CYS A 621 0.16 19.63 -9.75
N LYS A 622 -0.40 20.74 -10.24
CA LYS A 622 -1.71 20.78 -10.91
C LYS A 622 -1.70 21.61 -12.18
N ASP A 623 -2.36 21.10 -13.23
CA ASP A 623 -2.53 21.80 -14.51
C ASP A 623 -1.21 22.39 -15.05
N SER A 624 -0.13 21.62 -14.98
CA SER A 624 1.25 22.08 -15.20
C SER A 624 2.00 21.12 -16.13
N VAL A 625 3.12 21.58 -16.70
CA VAL A 625 4.01 20.78 -17.55
C VAL A 625 5.45 21.03 -17.13
N LEU A 626 6.20 19.95 -16.95
CA LEU A 626 7.61 19.93 -16.59
C LEU A 626 8.43 19.21 -17.66
N GLN A 627 9.53 19.83 -18.09
CA GLN A 627 10.54 19.21 -18.93
C GLN A 627 11.82 18.95 -18.11
N ILE A 628 12.33 17.73 -18.16
CA ILE A 628 13.53 17.27 -17.44
C ILE A 628 14.62 16.98 -18.48
N GLN A 629 15.60 17.87 -18.60
CA GLN A 629 16.67 17.78 -19.58
C GLN A 629 17.88 17.03 -19.03
N GLY A 630 18.42 16.12 -19.82
CA GLY A 630 19.55 15.27 -19.43
C GLY A 630 19.11 13.90 -18.89
N LYS A 631 19.90 13.32 -17.98
CA LYS A 631 19.71 11.97 -17.47
C LYS A 631 19.63 11.98 -15.95
N VAL A 632 18.64 11.30 -15.38
CA VAL A 632 18.43 11.23 -13.92
C VAL A 632 18.37 9.79 -13.42
N ASN A 633 18.59 9.57 -12.13
CA ASN A 633 18.51 8.23 -11.55
C ASN A 633 17.07 7.72 -11.47
N ASN A 634 16.15 8.56 -10.97
CA ASN A 634 14.74 8.22 -10.72
C ASN A 634 13.85 9.45 -10.87
N ILE A 635 12.62 9.25 -11.36
CA ILE A 635 11.57 10.29 -11.43
C ILE A 635 10.36 9.76 -10.68
N THR A 636 9.87 10.50 -9.69
CA THR A 636 8.66 10.15 -8.92
C THR A 636 7.63 11.27 -9.03
N ILE A 637 6.41 10.96 -9.48
CA ILE A 637 5.28 11.87 -9.61
C ILE A 637 4.22 11.45 -8.58
N ASP A 638 4.00 12.22 -7.51
CA ASP A 638 3.06 11.88 -6.43
C ASP A 638 1.96 12.95 -6.24
N LYS A 639 0.70 12.51 -6.17
CA LYS A 639 -0.49 13.36 -5.92
C LYS A 639 -0.68 14.53 -6.89
N CYS A 640 -0.19 14.38 -8.13
CA CYS A 640 -0.34 15.39 -9.18
C CYS A 640 -1.67 15.24 -9.94
N THR A 641 -2.14 16.30 -10.60
CA THR A 641 -3.42 16.29 -11.34
C THR A 641 -3.38 17.18 -12.58
N LYS A 642 -3.64 16.63 -13.78
CA LYS A 642 -3.40 17.34 -15.06
C LYS A 642 -1.94 17.80 -15.18
N MET A 643 -1.03 16.84 -15.00
CA MET A 643 0.42 17.08 -15.03
C MET A 643 1.03 16.41 -16.25
N GLY A 644 1.69 17.20 -17.10
CA GLY A 644 2.57 16.70 -18.15
C GLY A 644 4.01 16.61 -17.66
N VAL A 645 4.71 15.49 -17.90
CA VAL A 645 6.13 15.35 -17.60
C VAL A 645 6.85 14.78 -18.81
N VAL A 646 7.72 15.58 -19.42
CA VAL A 646 8.60 15.17 -20.52
C VAL A 646 10.00 14.99 -19.96
N PHE A 647 10.60 13.81 -20.14
CA PHE A 647 11.98 13.54 -19.72
C PHE A 647 12.74 12.79 -20.80
N LYS A 648 14.06 12.96 -20.83
CA LYS A 648 14.91 12.22 -21.77
C LYS A 648 15.24 10.82 -21.25
N ASP A 649 16.17 10.71 -20.32
CA ASP A 649 16.72 9.42 -19.86
C ASP A 649 16.54 9.21 -18.35
N VAL A 650 16.14 8.02 -17.92
CA VAL A 650 16.13 7.61 -16.50
C VAL A 650 16.89 6.29 -16.29
N VAL A 651 17.69 6.20 -15.22
CA VAL A 651 18.55 5.02 -14.94
C VAL A 651 17.76 3.86 -14.34
N ALA A 652 16.89 4.12 -13.36
CA ALA A 652 16.21 3.09 -12.58
C ALA A 652 14.71 2.99 -12.93
N ALA A 653 13.91 4.00 -12.57
CA ALA A 653 12.47 4.00 -12.79
C ALA A 653 11.86 5.40 -12.99
N CYS A 654 10.72 5.42 -13.69
CA CYS A 654 9.73 6.49 -13.62
C CYS A 654 8.51 5.97 -12.85
N GLU A 655 8.15 6.62 -11.74
CA GLU A 655 7.12 6.18 -10.80
C GLU A 655 5.98 7.20 -10.78
N ILE A 656 4.75 6.75 -11.04
CA ILE A 656 3.54 7.58 -11.05
C ILE A 656 2.61 7.07 -9.95
N VAL A 657 2.38 7.89 -8.92
CA VAL A 657 1.73 7.46 -7.66
C VAL A 657 0.61 8.43 -7.28
N ASN A 658 -0.55 7.93 -6.85
CA ASN A 658 -1.67 8.75 -6.36
C ASN A 658 -2.16 9.86 -7.33
N CYS A 659 -1.93 9.73 -8.64
CA CYS A 659 -2.13 10.80 -9.62
C CYS A 659 -3.49 10.74 -10.33
N ASN A 660 -3.90 11.85 -10.97
CA ASN A 660 -5.12 11.87 -11.79
C ASN A 660 -4.98 12.69 -13.09
N GLY A 661 -5.17 12.05 -14.23
CA GLY A 661 -4.99 12.66 -15.56
C GLY A 661 -3.56 13.16 -15.73
N VAL A 662 -2.61 12.26 -15.94
CA VAL A 662 -1.19 12.61 -16.10
C VAL A 662 -0.62 12.05 -17.40
N GLU A 663 0.18 12.87 -18.06
CA GLU A 663 0.80 12.58 -19.36
C GLU A 663 2.31 12.51 -19.16
N VAL A 664 2.92 11.38 -19.43
CA VAL A 664 4.37 11.17 -19.23
C VAL A 664 4.99 10.75 -20.56
N GLN A 665 5.98 11.52 -21.02
CA GLN A 665 6.71 11.26 -22.25
C GLN A 665 8.19 10.98 -21.96
N CYS A 666 8.62 9.78 -22.30
CA CYS A 666 10.03 9.41 -22.36
C CYS A 666 10.56 9.68 -23.77
N GLN A 667 11.65 10.44 -23.88
CA GLN A 667 12.29 10.75 -25.17
C GLN A 667 13.54 9.90 -25.45
N GLY A 668 14.08 9.23 -24.43
CA GLY A 668 15.23 8.32 -24.49
C GLY A 668 14.93 7.01 -23.75
N SER A 669 15.82 6.57 -22.88
CA SER A 669 15.69 5.28 -22.19
C SER A 669 14.96 5.38 -20.84
N ALA A 670 14.09 4.40 -20.57
CA ALA A 670 13.44 4.16 -19.29
C ALA A 670 13.23 2.65 -19.10
N PRO A 671 14.02 1.95 -18.26
CA PRO A 671 13.93 0.49 -18.15
C PRO A 671 12.76 0.01 -17.27
N THR A 672 12.26 0.84 -16.37
CA THR A 672 11.12 0.54 -15.49
C THR A 672 10.15 1.71 -15.45
N ILE A 673 8.85 1.43 -15.54
CA ILE A 673 7.79 2.42 -15.28
C ILE A 673 6.77 1.79 -14.33
N SER A 674 6.41 2.48 -13.24
CA SER A 674 5.38 2.03 -12.30
C SER A 674 4.22 3.02 -12.23
N VAL A 675 2.99 2.51 -12.18
CA VAL A 675 1.76 3.31 -12.07
C VAL A 675 0.90 2.76 -10.94
N ASP A 676 0.90 3.42 -9.78
CA ASP A 676 0.17 3.02 -8.58
C ASP A 676 -0.91 4.05 -8.17
N ASN A 677 -2.07 3.54 -7.73
CA ASN A 677 -3.22 4.30 -7.22
C ASN A 677 -3.59 5.54 -8.08
N THR A 678 -3.48 5.41 -9.41
CA THR A 678 -3.55 6.52 -10.38
C THR A 678 -4.66 6.31 -11.40
N GLY A 679 -5.46 7.35 -11.68
CA GLY A 679 -6.56 7.27 -12.67
C GLY A 679 -6.35 8.24 -13.83
N GLY A 680 -6.28 7.72 -15.06
CA GLY A 680 -5.95 8.48 -16.26
C GLY A 680 -4.45 8.73 -16.36
N CYS A 681 -3.75 7.87 -17.10
CA CYS A 681 -2.30 7.96 -17.31
C CYS A 681 -1.95 7.64 -18.77
N GLN A 682 -1.36 8.60 -19.48
CA GLN A 682 -0.84 8.38 -20.84
C GLN A 682 0.68 8.27 -20.78
N LEU A 683 1.23 7.15 -21.25
CA LEU A 683 2.66 6.84 -21.24
C LEU A 683 3.18 6.81 -22.68
N TYR A 684 3.80 7.90 -23.13
CA TYR A 684 4.43 8.00 -24.45
C TYR A 684 5.87 7.47 -24.37
N LEU A 685 6.15 6.35 -25.03
CA LEU A 685 7.48 5.73 -25.06
C LEU A 685 8.34 6.28 -26.21
N SER A 686 9.65 6.16 -26.09
CA SER A 686 10.58 6.33 -27.21
C SER A 686 10.87 4.98 -27.87
N LYS A 687 11.59 4.98 -29.00
CA LYS A 687 12.11 3.74 -29.61
C LYS A 687 13.14 3.03 -28.70
N ASP A 688 13.77 3.76 -27.77
CA ASP A 688 14.76 3.26 -26.81
C ASP A 688 14.16 2.82 -25.47
N SER A 689 12.85 3.06 -25.24
CA SER A 689 12.09 2.61 -24.06
C SER A 689 11.00 1.58 -24.38
N LEU A 690 10.96 1.02 -25.58
CA LEU A 690 10.06 -0.10 -25.93
C LEU A 690 10.30 -1.38 -25.10
N GLY A 691 11.51 -1.51 -24.53
CA GLY A 691 11.85 -2.59 -23.59
C GLY A 691 11.48 -2.31 -22.13
N ALA A 692 10.70 -1.27 -21.82
CA ALA A 692 10.35 -0.90 -20.47
C ALA A 692 9.50 -1.97 -19.76
N SER A 693 9.90 -2.34 -18.53
CA SER A 693 9.03 -3.09 -17.63
C SER A 693 7.98 -2.16 -17.04
N ILE A 694 6.74 -2.23 -17.54
CA ILE A 694 5.62 -1.42 -17.05
C ILE A 694 4.80 -2.23 -16.04
N THR A 695 4.73 -1.73 -14.80
CA THR A 695 3.97 -2.35 -13.70
C THR A 695 2.82 -1.43 -13.28
N THR A 696 1.61 -1.98 -13.11
CA THR A 696 0.42 -1.21 -12.73
C THR A 696 -0.25 -1.79 -11.50
N ALA A 697 -0.58 -0.94 -10.53
CA ALA A 697 -1.29 -1.31 -9.30
C ALA A 697 -2.44 -0.32 -9.05
N LYS A 698 -3.63 -0.83 -8.67
CA LYS A 698 -4.78 -0.04 -8.23
C LYS A 698 -5.15 1.18 -9.13
N SER A 699 -4.91 1.07 -10.43
CA SER A 699 -4.93 2.19 -11.37
C SER A 699 -5.89 1.94 -12.54
N SER A 700 -6.23 2.98 -13.30
CA SER A 700 -7.14 2.90 -14.46
C SER A 700 -6.83 3.88 -15.57
N GLU A 701 -7.40 3.62 -16.74
CA GLU A 701 -7.24 4.47 -17.94
C GLU A 701 -5.75 4.69 -18.24
N ILE A 702 -4.96 3.61 -18.16
CA ILE A 702 -3.53 3.62 -18.50
C ILE A 702 -3.39 3.22 -19.97
N ASN A 703 -3.00 4.18 -20.79
CA ASN A 703 -2.79 3.98 -22.22
C ASN A 703 -1.30 4.21 -22.52
N VAL A 704 -0.65 3.19 -23.09
CA VAL A 704 0.75 3.25 -23.54
C VAL A 704 0.76 3.61 -25.02
N LEU A 705 1.39 4.72 -25.36
CA LEU A 705 1.52 5.18 -26.73
C LEU A 705 2.92 4.82 -27.26
N VAL A 706 2.94 4.03 -28.33
CA VAL A 706 4.13 3.50 -28.99
C VAL A 706 4.36 4.26 -30.31
N PRO A 707 5.58 4.76 -30.60
CA PRO A 707 5.86 5.46 -31.84
C PRO A 707 5.85 4.50 -33.03
N GLY A 708 5.23 4.91 -34.14
CA GLY A 708 5.17 4.12 -35.37
C GLY A 708 6.54 3.86 -36.02
N ALA A 709 6.52 3.02 -37.07
CA ALA A 709 7.74 2.54 -37.70
C ALA A 709 8.48 3.66 -38.45
N GLY A 710 7.76 4.41 -39.29
CA GLY A 710 8.22 5.55 -40.05
C GLY A 710 8.37 6.84 -39.24
N ALA A 711 8.98 7.85 -39.87
CA ALA A 711 9.07 9.20 -39.33
C ALA A 711 7.84 10.02 -39.78
N GLY A 712 6.80 10.04 -38.96
CA GLY A 712 5.51 10.67 -39.27
C GLY A 712 4.31 9.72 -39.23
N ASP A 713 4.53 8.44 -38.90
CA ASP A 713 3.46 7.51 -38.54
C ASP A 713 2.77 7.97 -37.24
N ASP A 714 1.45 7.75 -37.14
CA ASP A 714 0.69 7.98 -35.91
C ASP A 714 1.14 7.05 -34.76
N TRP A 715 0.84 7.47 -33.53
CA TRP A 715 1.16 6.72 -32.32
C TRP A 715 0.17 5.57 -32.11
N GLY A 716 0.68 4.35 -31.94
CA GLY A 716 -0.13 3.19 -31.57
C GLY A 716 -0.53 3.27 -30.10
N GLU A 717 -1.83 3.42 -29.83
CA GLU A 717 -2.37 3.49 -28.47
C GLU A 717 -2.75 2.09 -27.94
N HIS A 718 -2.14 1.68 -26.83
CA HIS A 718 -2.35 0.38 -26.19
C HIS A 718 -2.89 0.56 -24.76
N ALA A 719 -4.19 0.33 -24.57
CA ALA A 719 -4.80 0.34 -23.24
C ALA A 719 -4.35 -0.89 -22.43
N LEU A 720 -3.83 -0.67 -21.22
CA LEU A 720 -3.44 -1.76 -20.32
C LEU A 720 -4.65 -2.30 -19.54
N PRO A 721 -4.78 -3.63 -19.35
CA PRO A 721 -5.89 -4.21 -18.61
C PRO A 721 -5.97 -3.74 -17.15
N GLN A 722 -7.12 -3.15 -16.78
CA GLN A 722 -7.44 -2.68 -15.43
C GLN A 722 -8.40 -3.60 -14.66
N GLN A 723 -8.95 -4.60 -15.34
CA GLN A 723 -9.94 -5.55 -14.81
C GLN A 723 -9.49 -6.97 -15.13
N PHE A 724 -9.61 -7.87 -14.16
CA PHE A 724 -9.14 -9.26 -14.25
C PHE A 724 -10.26 -10.21 -13.84
N VAL A 725 -10.39 -11.34 -14.54
CA VAL A 725 -11.26 -12.46 -14.17
C VAL A 725 -10.41 -13.54 -13.51
N HIS A 726 -10.90 -14.09 -12.41
CA HIS A 726 -10.33 -15.21 -11.69
C HIS A 726 -11.36 -16.34 -11.68
N ALA A 727 -10.98 -17.51 -12.17
CA ALA A 727 -11.82 -18.71 -12.18
C ALA A 727 -11.10 -19.86 -11.46
N TYR A 728 -11.80 -20.55 -10.57
CA TYR A 728 -11.25 -21.72 -9.88
C TYR A 728 -11.30 -22.94 -10.81
N LYS A 729 -10.15 -23.52 -11.11
CA LYS A 729 -9.97 -24.68 -12.00
C LYS A 729 -8.88 -25.59 -11.43
N ASP A 730 -9.11 -26.90 -11.48
CA ASP A 730 -8.11 -27.92 -11.14
C ASP A 730 -7.42 -27.75 -9.77
N GLY A 731 -8.13 -27.13 -8.81
CA GLY A 731 -7.66 -26.88 -7.45
C GLY A 731 -6.93 -25.55 -7.22
N GLN A 732 -6.92 -24.65 -8.20
CA GLN A 732 -6.24 -23.35 -8.15
C GLN A 732 -7.05 -22.23 -8.83
N PHE A 733 -6.72 -20.96 -8.57
CA PHE A 733 -7.28 -19.83 -9.32
C PHE A 733 -6.45 -19.52 -10.57
N VAL A 734 -7.10 -19.47 -11.73
CA VAL A 734 -6.53 -18.99 -12.99
C VAL A 734 -7.00 -17.56 -13.22
N THR A 735 -6.05 -16.62 -13.35
CA THR A 735 -6.31 -15.20 -13.58
C THR A 735 -6.08 -14.84 -15.04
N THR A 736 -7.03 -14.13 -15.67
CA THR A 736 -6.91 -13.59 -17.03
C THR A 736 -7.38 -12.13 -17.08
N PRO A 737 -6.68 -11.23 -17.80
CA PRO A 737 -7.17 -9.87 -18.03
C PRO A 737 -8.47 -9.87 -18.82
N VAL A 738 -9.38 -8.93 -18.54
CA VAL A 738 -10.57 -8.70 -19.36
C VAL A 738 -10.15 -8.01 -20.66
N SER A 739 -10.26 -8.75 -21.77
CA SER A 739 -10.13 -8.18 -23.10
C SER A 739 -11.39 -7.39 -23.48
N HIS A 740 -11.40 -6.09 -23.22
CA HIS A 740 -12.34 -5.18 -23.86
C HIS A 740 -11.93 -5.04 -25.34
N SER A 741 -12.47 -5.89 -26.22
CA SER A 741 -12.19 -5.87 -27.66
C SER A 741 -12.76 -4.59 -28.30
N GLY A 742 -11.91 -3.57 -28.42
CA GLY A 742 -12.22 -2.24 -28.94
C GLY A 742 -10.97 -1.65 -29.61
N GLY A 743 -10.52 -2.34 -30.65
CA GLY A 743 -9.24 -2.16 -31.35
C GLY A 743 -8.94 -3.44 -32.12
#